data_AF-A0A317GWL8-F1
#
_entry.id   AF-A0A317GWL8-F1
#
_cell.length_a   1.000
_cell.length_b   1.000
_cell.length_c   1.000
_cell.angle_alpha   90.00
_cell.angle_beta   90.00
_cell.angle_gamma   90.00
#
_symmetry.space_group_name_H-M   'P 1'
#
loop_
_entity.id
_entity.type
_entity.pdbx_description
1 polymer ?
#
loop_
_entity_poly.entity_id
_entity_poly.type
_entity_poly.pdbx_seq_one_letter_code
_entity_poly.pdbx_strand_id
1 'polypeptide(L)'
;MPLRGVLQTRWLRGLNAAFSIFSQPPNSLPRLSNLVLTRRGSLQTVDGSRIVSSYGNLGPLPWDPIDRGMWKEIFYYQPNDHPERTGYYGLREEPHFPQLVGFTSGPTHSVVSVPGAVALGTVTLSVTVADGVGGETPLSPAVTVTVGAGQGVHLTVFRVLNAAGYNVYVLRNGVWERLIPIGSTNPFATVTVVNPIPPPTPWPPPPSNVSFVLAAGVASNPTATPPIVGIEVPGGPHAGNIAPSSTNTTQSCNFIKIPVDGTGWNYAFDLIYTFPADLLPNPGGSGSGQRIGGAAPGPQGGGGSAGTINGGVLGIISPIPQIIQFADLMFLALGNGIVPFESVGLPGPNNTKPIFNTFQATIPGWQPQIGYIIGDQIAAAEGTNNPTGTPQFIFTAIQGGISAAGVGPNFPATLDKTVADGQVIWKNIGVLVTPPTPRGAAHVEVYAGSLWVANTSPVFLPQFPSDGPSAIWMSDANNPNSWNPLNTAQINRDDGTEIMGLKAFAVAEAGIITQQQLVVFKNFTTYLINGVFGAADFAIQQCETDQGCIAPRTIQFVPGFGLMRLTHLGVSAFDGVKDTLFSTEIYPYLFGDLNQPDIKPIDWAFAYFSKAAQVADPPMYIMACPVLGDNCQLLGSLPAAQFTIAVHSQPNGVVPPQFPPGTYFFRITLRGPLMETAISPELGPITIPGNVMNQPPTALPYFTVQSSLPLPTGYTGWRVYWGSNGPGSETHYQDTGPEMASPSFTTLQFPGTTITGTPLGLSGTMTRIFCFDLTLKCWTIVDLPFSISVLKQFRIMGQPPVVISGGFWDTTVRRLFSHGIPDWDGVPIDWFMRTTEVYDQGGDVRIHYRRLRIRGSGLGPVIVLPNYDGFDGVPLPALFRALGSNQFQAEAGLMSQAVNCHADISGSGPVLIDSVDFHAVPTAIGAGAVIS
;
A
#
# COMPACT_ATOMS: atom_id res chain seq x y z
N MET A 1 22.52 7.42 53.04
CA MET A 1 22.06 6.44 52.04
C MET A 1 22.13 7.09 50.67
N PRO A 2 22.72 6.46 49.63
CA PRO A 2 22.65 6.98 48.27
C PRO A 2 21.23 6.74 47.73
N LEU A 3 20.53 7.81 47.37
CA LEU A 3 19.20 7.76 46.76
C LEU A 3 19.34 7.37 45.28
N ARG A 4 18.75 6.23 44.91
CA ARG A 4 18.55 5.81 43.52
C ARG A 4 17.53 6.74 42.85
N GLY A 5 17.88 7.32 41.71
CA GLY A 5 16.92 8.02 40.85
C GLY A 5 15.81 7.07 40.41
N VAL A 6 14.56 7.53 40.49
CA VAL A 6 13.41 6.80 39.95
C VAL A 6 13.29 7.18 38.48
N LEU A 7 13.77 6.31 37.59
CA LEU A 7 13.56 6.46 36.14
C LEU A 7 12.10 6.08 35.79
N GLN A 8 11.34 7.04 35.27
CA GLN A 8 9.98 6.84 34.79
C GLN A 8 9.99 6.22 33.39
N THR A 9 9.95 4.89 33.29
CA THR A 9 9.75 4.19 32.00
C THR A 9 8.54 3.25 31.98
N ARG A 10 7.70 3.22 33.03
CA ARG A 10 6.52 2.35 33.09
C ARG A 10 5.38 2.97 33.90
N TRP A 11 4.46 3.66 33.23
CA TRP A 11 3.09 3.80 33.72
C TRP A 11 2.19 2.76 33.06
N LEU A 12 1.28 2.21 33.86
CA LEU A 12 0.13 1.43 33.41
C LEU A 12 -0.71 2.28 32.44
N ARG A 13 -1.18 1.65 31.35
CA ARG A 13 -2.15 2.23 30.41
C ARG A 13 -3.39 2.69 31.21
N GLY A 14 -3.80 3.95 31.09
CA GLY A 14 -5.09 4.43 31.63
C GLY A 14 -5.15 5.79 32.34
N LEU A 15 -4.06 6.56 32.44
CA LEU A 15 -4.12 7.90 33.05
C LEU A 15 -4.47 8.97 32.00
N ASN A 16 -5.75 9.27 31.83
CA ASN A 16 -6.24 10.34 30.97
C ASN A 16 -6.52 11.61 31.81
N ALA A 17 -5.74 12.67 31.61
CA ALA A 17 -5.81 13.91 32.37
C ALA A 17 -6.80 14.95 31.80
N ALA A 18 -7.58 14.62 30.78
CA ALA A 18 -8.35 15.58 29.99
C ALA A 18 -9.81 15.81 30.45
N PHE A 19 -10.33 15.06 31.42
CA PHE A 19 -11.73 15.19 31.85
C PHE A 19 -11.92 16.24 32.96
N SER A 20 -13.02 16.99 32.85
CA SER A 20 -13.57 17.82 33.94
C SER A 20 -13.90 16.96 35.16
N ILE A 21 -13.87 17.53 36.37
CA ILE A 21 -14.19 16.81 37.61
C ILE A 21 -15.61 16.22 37.59
N PHE A 22 -16.48 16.74 36.72
CA PHE A 22 -17.88 16.34 36.59
C PHE A 22 -18.12 15.31 35.47
N SER A 23 -17.09 14.93 34.70
CA SER A 23 -17.22 14.06 33.52
C SER A 23 -16.35 12.80 33.62
N GLN A 24 -16.03 12.35 34.84
CA GLN A 24 -15.17 11.19 35.05
C GLN A 24 -15.97 9.87 35.00
N PRO A 25 -15.50 8.84 34.25
CA PRO A 25 -16.12 7.52 34.28
C PRO A 25 -16.08 6.89 35.67
N PRO A 26 -17.08 6.08 36.05
CA PRO A 26 -17.03 5.25 37.26
C PRO A 26 -15.73 4.42 37.31
N ASN A 27 -15.07 4.38 38.47
CA ASN A 27 -13.77 3.73 38.71
C ASN A 27 -12.52 4.42 38.11
N SER A 28 -12.62 5.66 37.64
CA SER A 28 -11.45 6.48 37.31
C SER A 28 -10.97 7.30 38.51
N LEU A 29 -9.66 7.54 38.61
CA LEU A 29 -9.07 8.39 39.64
C LEU A 29 -9.02 9.85 39.16
N PRO A 30 -9.52 10.82 39.93
CA PRO A 30 -9.29 12.24 39.67
C PRO A 30 -7.79 12.51 39.72
N ARG A 31 -7.26 13.06 38.62
CA ARG A 31 -5.96 13.74 38.47
C ARG A 31 -5.02 13.61 39.69
N LEU A 32 -4.01 12.73 39.61
CA LEU A 32 -2.97 12.54 40.64
C LEU A 32 -1.96 13.69 40.79
N SER A 33 -2.25 14.90 40.30
CA SER A 33 -1.37 16.05 40.57
C SER A 33 -1.65 16.58 41.98
N ASN A 34 -0.59 16.89 42.74
CA ASN A 34 -0.62 17.39 44.12
C ASN A 34 -0.80 16.32 45.22
N LEU A 35 -0.43 15.06 44.97
CA LEU A 35 -0.34 14.06 46.04
C LEU A 35 1.12 13.78 46.42
N VAL A 36 1.45 13.90 47.70
CA VAL A 36 2.73 13.48 48.27
C VAL A 36 2.55 12.13 48.95
N LEU A 37 3.42 11.17 48.61
CA LEU A 37 3.50 9.88 49.28
C LEU A 37 4.15 10.08 50.65
N THR A 38 3.38 9.91 51.73
CA THR A 38 3.88 10.02 53.09
C THR A 38 4.80 8.84 53.40
N ARG A 39 5.67 9.00 54.41
CA ARG A 39 6.54 7.92 54.92
C ARG A 39 5.77 6.66 55.37
N ARG A 40 4.46 6.73 55.55
CA ARG A 40 3.59 5.61 55.96
C ARG A 40 2.76 5.03 54.79
N GLY A 41 3.07 5.41 53.55
CA GLY A 41 2.44 4.83 52.36
C GLY A 41 1.06 5.39 52.01
N SER A 42 0.60 6.47 52.67
CA SER A 42 -0.61 7.19 52.26
C SER A 42 -0.29 8.31 51.29
N LEU A 43 -1.17 8.57 50.33
CA LEU A 43 -1.11 9.75 49.47
C LEU A 43 -1.88 10.90 50.13
N GLN A 44 -1.23 12.04 50.37
CA GLN A 44 -1.86 13.25 50.91
C GLN A 44 -1.89 14.37 49.88
N THR A 45 -3.02 15.06 49.77
CA THR A 45 -3.16 16.30 48.97
C THR A 45 -2.35 17.42 49.60
N VAL A 46 -1.47 18.04 48.81
CA VAL A 46 -0.76 19.28 49.15
C VAL A 46 -1.35 20.45 48.39
N ASP A 47 -1.42 21.63 49.03
CA ASP A 47 -1.86 22.86 48.37
C ASP A 47 -0.92 23.23 47.21
N GLY A 48 -1.51 23.78 46.15
CA GLY A 48 -1.01 23.72 44.77
C GLY A 48 0.39 24.27 44.48
N SER A 49 0.93 23.82 43.35
CA SER A 49 2.20 24.29 42.78
C SER A 49 2.15 25.78 42.40
N ARG A 50 3.07 26.58 42.95
CA ARG A 50 3.32 27.98 42.55
C ARG A 50 4.50 28.03 41.58
N ILE A 51 4.34 28.66 40.41
CA ILE A 51 5.45 29.00 39.52
C ILE A 51 6.22 30.17 40.16
N VAL A 52 7.48 29.93 40.54
CA VAL A 52 8.28 30.90 41.30
C VAL A 52 9.10 31.82 40.39
N SER A 53 9.41 31.40 39.15
CA SER A 53 10.08 32.24 38.14
C SER A 53 9.96 31.65 36.72
N SER A 54 9.93 32.48 35.69
CA SER A 54 10.06 32.14 34.26
C SER A 54 11.29 32.84 33.66
N TYR A 55 11.87 32.26 32.60
CA TYR A 55 13.02 32.87 31.92
C TYR A 55 12.59 34.20 31.25
N GLY A 56 13.28 35.30 31.56
CA GLY A 56 13.08 36.60 30.91
C GLY A 56 12.10 37.59 31.58
N ASN A 57 11.69 37.40 32.84
CA ASN A 57 10.80 38.33 33.58
C ASN A 57 9.40 38.53 32.95
N LEU A 58 9.03 37.74 31.95
CA LEU A 58 7.69 37.71 31.38
C LEU A 58 6.85 36.84 32.32
N GLY A 59 5.89 37.42 33.04
CA GLY A 59 5.01 36.71 33.99
C GLY A 59 4.35 35.45 33.40
N PRO A 60 3.65 34.64 34.21
CA PRO A 60 3.10 33.36 33.78
C PRO A 60 2.09 33.55 32.64
N LEU A 61 2.53 33.27 31.40
CA LEU A 61 1.65 33.16 30.24
C LEU A 61 1.03 31.76 30.20
N PRO A 62 -0.24 31.61 29.80
CA PRO A 62 -0.87 30.31 29.63
C PRO A 62 -0.08 29.46 28.62
N TRP A 63 0.08 28.17 28.95
CA TRP A 63 0.87 27.20 28.20
C TRP A 63 0.25 26.92 26.82
N ASP A 64 0.97 27.23 25.74
CA ASP A 64 0.64 26.80 24.37
C ASP A 64 1.58 25.66 23.96
N PRO A 65 1.07 24.43 23.69
CA PRO A 65 1.90 23.30 23.25
C PRO A 65 2.61 23.49 21.91
N ILE A 66 2.23 24.49 21.11
CA ILE A 66 2.81 24.72 19.78
C ILE A 66 4.19 25.39 19.87
N ASP A 67 4.44 26.21 20.90
CA ASP A 67 5.65 27.06 20.98
C ASP A 67 6.74 26.55 21.94
N ARG A 68 6.47 25.55 22.78
CA ARG A 68 7.44 25.04 23.77
C ARG A 68 7.58 23.52 23.70
N GLY A 69 8.83 23.06 23.59
CA GLY A 69 9.16 21.64 23.42
C GLY A 69 8.83 20.75 24.61
N MET A 70 8.93 19.44 24.38
CA MET A 70 8.68 18.43 25.41
C MET A 70 9.67 18.58 26.59
N TRP A 71 9.16 18.42 27.81
CA TRP A 71 9.95 18.44 29.04
C TRP A 71 10.87 17.22 29.08
N LYS A 72 12.19 17.41 29.15
CA LYS A 72 13.16 16.29 29.14
C LYS A 72 13.56 15.81 30.52
N GLU A 73 13.56 16.68 31.53
CA GLU A 73 14.10 16.35 32.84
C GLU A 73 13.37 17.06 33.97
N ILE A 74 13.01 16.29 35.01
CA ILE A 74 12.58 16.81 36.31
C ILE A 74 13.74 16.55 37.28
N PHE A 75 14.34 17.60 37.82
CA PHE A 75 15.45 17.49 38.76
C PHE A 75 15.09 18.11 40.11
N TYR A 76 15.64 17.56 41.19
CA TYR A 76 15.43 18.09 42.54
C TYR A 76 16.62 18.98 42.93
N TYR A 77 16.34 20.26 43.19
CA TYR A 77 17.31 21.26 43.61
C TYR A 77 17.08 21.60 45.09
N GLN A 78 18.09 21.36 45.92
CA GLN A 78 18.07 21.75 47.33
C GLN A 78 19.16 22.80 47.54
N PRO A 79 18.80 24.06 47.88
CA PRO A 79 19.78 25.10 48.15
C PRO A 79 20.66 24.72 49.34
N ASN A 80 21.98 24.94 49.22
CA ASN A 80 22.97 24.56 50.22
C ASN A 80 22.87 25.38 51.52
N ASP A 81 22.20 26.53 51.46
CA ASP A 81 22.08 27.54 52.50
C ASP A 81 20.95 27.26 53.49
N HIS A 82 20.02 26.34 53.19
CA HIS A 82 18.97 25.90 54.11
C HIS A 82 18.63 24.40 53.94
N PRO A 83 19.51 23.47 54.39
CA PRO A 83 19.34 22.03 54.17
C PRO A 83 18.11 21.42 54.86
N GLU A 84 17.49 22.14 55.80
CA GLU A 84 16.39 21.62 56.62
C GLU A 84 15.01 22.03 56.12
N ARG A 85 14.90 22.97 55.17
CA ARG A 85 13.61 23.55 54.78
C ARG A 85 13.56 23.82 53.28
N THR A 86 12.84 22.94 52.57
CA THR A 86 12.35 23.09 51.19
C THR A 86 13.38 22.80 50.09
N GLY A 87 13.25 21.64 49.43
CA GLY A 87 13.82 21.45 48.09
C GLY A 87 12.78 21.68 47.01
N TYR A 88 13.26 22.06 45.83
CA TYR A 88 12.45 22.44 44.68
C TYR A 88 12.57 21.37 43.60
N TYR A 89 11.47 21.06 42.92
CA TYR A 89 11.53 20.31 41.67
C TYR A 89 11.64 21.31 40.51
N GLY A 90 12.81 21.33 39.88
CA GLY A 90 13.07 22.04 38.64
C GLY A 90 12.65 21.20 37.45
N LEU A 91 12.10 21.86 36.45
CA LEU A 91 11.72 21.23 35.20
C LEU A 91 12.56 21.88 34.09
N ARG A 92 13.29 21.07 33.31
CA ARG A 92 14.15 21.56 32.23
C ARG A 92 13.46 21.31 30.89
N GLU A 93 13.01 22.40 30.26
CA GLU A 93 12.54 22.40 28.87
C GLU A 93 13.73 22.34 27.91
N GLU A 94 13.57 21.62 26.80
CA GLU A 94 14.45 21.77 25.65
C GLU A 94 14.06 23.07 24.95
N PRO A 95 14.96 24.05 24.77
CA PRO A 95 14.61 25.25 24.03
C PRO A 95 14.36 24.85 22.57
N HIS A 96 13.09 24.69 22.20
CA HIS A 96 12.69 24.77 20.81
C HIS A 96 13.04 26.19 20.36
N PHE A 97 14.11 26.31 19.58
CA PHE A 97 14.37 27.46 18.72
C PHE A 97 13.83 27.11 17.33
N PRO A 98 12.51 27.20 17.04
CA PRO A 98 12.02 27.01 15.68
C PRO A 98 12.37 28.20 14.79
N GLN A 99 12.76 29.35 15.36
CA GLN A 99 13.31 30.46 14.59
C GLN A 99 14.84 30.37 14.53
N LEU A 100 15.36 30.17 13.32
CA LEU A 100 16.73 30.53 12.98
C LEU A 100 16.93 32.00 13.37
N VAL A 101 17.75 32.25 14.39
CA VAL A 101 18.10 33.62 14.77
C VAL A 101 19.02 34.15 13.67
N GLY A 102 18.57 35.18 12.96
CA GLY A 102 19.34 35.82 11.90
C GLY A 102 20.68 36.37 12.40
N PHE A 103 21.60 36.62 11.47
CA PHE A 103 22.92 37.17 11.79
C PHE A 103 22.80 38.59 12.37
N THR A 104 23.34 38.81 13.57
CA THR A 104 23.42 40.14 14.18
C THR A 104 24.64 40.94 13.70
N SER A 105 25.62 40.29 13.08
CA SER A 105 26.80 40.90 12.47
C SER A 105 27.00 40.41 11.03
N GLY A 106 27.54 41.27 10.17
CA GLY A 106 27.94 40.87 8.82
C GLY A 106 29.06 39.82 8.82
N PRO A 107 29.25 39.09 7.71
CA PRO A 107 30.37 38.14 7.56
C PRO A 107 31.71 38.86 7.70
N THR A 108 32.67 38.27 8.42
CA THR A 108 34.06 38.72 8.30
C THR A 108 34.62 38.28 6.96
N HIS A 109 35.49 39.08 6.34
CA HIS A 109 36.06 38.76 5.02
C HIS A 109 37.57 38.93 5.00
N SER A 110 38.23 38.16 4.13
CA SER A 110 39.63 38.35 3.74
C SER A 110 39.80 38.05 2.25
N VAL A 111 40.68 38.78 1.57
CA VAL A 111 41.02 38.52 0.18
C VAL A 111 42.09 37.42 0.13
N VAL A 112 41.85 36.35 -0.64
CA VAL A 112 42.76 35.20 -0.76
C VAL A 112 43.26 35.07 -2.20
N SER A 113 44.52 34.69 -2.41
CA SER A 113 45.04 34.45 -3.76
C SER A 113 44.48 33.15 -4.33
N VAL A 114 43.78 33.22 -5.46
CA VAL A 114 43.24 32.05 -6.17
C VAL A 114 43.76 32.07 -7.61
N PRO A 115 44.71 31.19 -7.96
CA PRO A 115 45.26 31.12 -9.32
C PRO A 115 44.15 30.94 -10.37
N GLY A 116 44.16 31.78 -11.40
CA GLY A 116 43.18 31.72 -12.51
C GLY A 116 41.88 32.50 -12.29
N ALA A 117 41.68 33.15 -11.15
CA ALA A 117 40.50 33.99 -10.91
C ALA A 117 40.57 35.31 -11.70
N VAL A 118 39.46 35.72 -12.32
CA VAL A 118 39.36 37.02 -13.00
C VAL A 118 39.00 38.12 -12.00
N ALA A 119 39.50 39.34 -12.23
CA ALA A 119 39.17 40.49 -11.38
C ALA A 119 37.65 40.71 -11.32
N LEU A 120 37.08 40.61 -10.12
CA LEU A 120 35.64 40.85 -9.88
C LEU A 120 35.32 42.33 -9.64
N GLY A 121 36.33 43.17 -9.42
CA GLY A 121 36.11 44.55 -8.98
C GLY A 121 35.59 44.61 -7.54
N THR A 122 34.85 45.66 -7.23
CA THR A 122 34.20 45.81 -5.91
C THR A 122 32.88 45.06 -5.89
N VAL A 123 32.79 44.01 -5.06
CA VAL A 123 31.59 43.20 -4.86
C VAL A 123 31.01 43.45 -3.47
N THR A 124 29.68 43.43 -3.35
CA THR A 124 28.99 43.51 -2.05
C THR A 124 28.27 42.20 -1.80
N LEU A 125 28.54 41.56 -0.65
CA LEU A 125 28.13 40.19 -0.33
C LEU A 125 27.29 40.15 0.95
N SER A 126 26.35 39.21 1.04
CA SER A 126 25.55 38.93 2.24
C SER A 126 25.24 37.42 2.34
N VAL A 127 24.84 36.95 3.52
CA VAL A 127 24.60 35.52 3.80
C VAL A 127 23.26 35.34 4.51
N THR A 128 22.50 34.30 4.14
CA THR A 128 21.34 33.81 4.89
C THR A 128 21.60 32.39 5.40
N VAL A 129 20.85 32.00 6.43
CA VAL A 129 20.81 30.62 6.95
C VAL A 129 19.52 29.97 6.47
N ALA A 130 19.57 28.71 6.04
CA ALA A 130 18.35 27.97 5.75
C ALA A 130 18.13 26.78 6.69
N ASP A 131 16.85 26.46 6.89
CA ASP A 131 16.35 25.43 7.80
C ASP A 131 16.28 24.02 7.17
N GLY A 132 16.46 23.92 5.85
CA GLY A 132 16.37 22.65 5.11
C GLY A 132 14.96 22.27 4.67
N VAL A 133 13.94 23.07 5.01
CA VAL A 133 12.54 22.92 4.60
C VAL A 133 12.01 24.12 3.80
N GLY A 134 12.91 25.02 3.39
CA GLY A 134 12.63 26.13 2.46
C GLY A 134 12.53 27.50 3.12
N GLY A 135 12.64 27.59 4.45
CA GLY A 135 12.76 28.86 5.17
C GLY A 135 14.21 29.36 5.18
N GLU A 136 14.38 30.67 4.94
CA GLU A 136 15.66 31.38 5.05
C GLU A 136 15.56 32.52 6.07
N THR A 137 16.64 32.80 6.80
CA THR A 137 16.73 34.01 7.62
C THR A 137 16.80 35.27 6.73
N PRO A 138 16.50 36.46 7.27
CA PRO A 138 16.87 37.71 6.62
C PRO A 138 18.36 37.78 6.27
N LEU A 139 18.70 38.57 5.25
CA LEU A 139 20.08 38.83 4.82
C LEU A 139 20.91 39.42 5.97
N SER A 140 22.13 38.90 6.15
CA SER A 140 23.09 39.51 7.08
C SER A 140 23.51 40.91 6.61
N PRO A 141 24.03 41.77 7.50
CA PRO A 141 24.62 43.04 7.11
C PRO A 141 25.65 42.86 5.98
N ALA A 142 25.50 43.61 4.90
CA ALA A 142 26.29 43.47 3.69
C ALA A 142 27.76 43.87 3.89
N VAL A 143 28.65 43.22 3.16
CA VAL A 143 30.09 43.45 3.23
C VAL A 143 30.64 43.68 1.83
N THR A 144 31.29 44.82 1.64
CA THR A 144 31.86 45.25 0.36
C THR A 144 33.36 44.97 0.33
N VAL A 145 33.81 44.23 -0.69
CA VAL A 145 35.20 43.79 -0.85
C VAL A 145 35.66 44.10 -2.27
N THR A 146 36.84 44.70 -2.42
CA THR A 146 37.48 44.89 -3.73
C THR A 146 38.42 43.72 -4.01
N VAL A 147 38.21 43.05 -5.15
CA VAL A 147 38.93 41.83 -5.53
C VAL A 147 39.67 42.05 -6.85
N GLY A 148 41.01 41.98 -6.79
CA GLY A 148 41.88 42.09 -7.95
C GLY A 148 41.93 40.81 -8.79
N ALA A 149 42.64 40.87 -9.93
CA ALA A 149 42.90 39.68 -10.74
C ALA A 149 43.72 38.65 -9.94
N GLY A 150 43.39 37.37 -10.06
CA GLY A 150 44.02 36.28 -9.30
C GLY A 150 43.65 36.23 -7.82
N GLN A 151 42.61 36.96 -7.40
CA GLN A 151 42.13 36.98 -6.02
C GLN A 151 40.68 36.47 -5.93
N GLY A 152 40.34 35.91 -4.77
CA GLY A 152 39.00 35.51 -4.36
C GLY A 152 38.63 36.10 -3.00
N VAL A 153 37.37 35.96 -2.60
CA VAL A 153 36.89 36.40 -1.28
C VAL A 153 36.69 35.19 -0.38
N HIS A 154 37.35 35.20 0.77
CA HIS A 154 37.10 34.27 1.85
C HIS A 154 36.14 34.93 2.85
N LEU A 155 34.92 34.42 2.96
CA LEU A 155 33.90 34.87 3.91
C LEU A 155 33.86 33.92 5.10
N THR A 156 33.79 34.46 6.31
CA THR A 156 33.64 33.68 7.55
C THR A 156 32.44 34.21 8.33
N VAL A 157 31.51 33.31 8.69
CA VAL A 157 30.31 33.59 9.49
C VAL A 157 30.28 32.73 10.75
N PHE A 158 29.62 33.22 11.79
CA PHE A 158 29.34 32.38 12.97
C PHE A 158 28.39 31.26 12.59
N ARG A 159 28.68 30.03 13.03
CA ARG A 159 27.77 28.91 12.81
C ARG A 159 26.48 29.14 13.58
N VAL A 160 25.36 29.12 12.85
CA VAL A 160 24.03 29.09 13.45
C VAL A 160 23.68 27.65 13.80
N LEU A 161 23.30 27.42 15.05
CA LEU A 161 22.90 26.10 15.53
C LEU A 161 21.62 25.68 14.76
N ASN A 162 21.57 24.43 14.31
CA ASN A 162 20.47 23.86 13.51
C ASN A 162 20.31 24.41 12.08
N ALA A 163 21.28 25.17 11.56
CA ALA A 163 21.35 25.50 10.14
C ALA A 163 21.52 24.23 9.28
N ALA A 164 20.61 23.98 8.33
CA ALA A 164 20.78 22.94 7.32
C ALA A 164 21.82 23.38 6.25
N GLY A 165 21.99 24.69 6.07
CA GLY A 165 23.04 25.26 5.25
C GLY A 165 22.99 26.78 5.21
N TYR A 166 23.79 27.37 4.33
CA TYR A 166 23.91 28.82 4.15
C TYR A 166 23.82 29.18 2.68
N ASN A 167 23.13 30.27 2.35
CA ASN A 167 23.14 30.84 1.01
C ASN A 167 23.97 32.12 0.99
N VAL A 168 24.74 32.32 -0.07
CA VAL A 168 25.53 33.53 -0.27
C VAL A 168 24.92 34.35 -1.40
N TYR A 169 24.69 35.64 -1.15
CA TYR A 169 24.13 36.59 -2.10
C TYR A 169 25.17 37.63 -2.50
N VAL A 170 25.12 38.07 -3.75
CA VAL A 170 25.90 39.21 -4.27
C VAL A 170 24.95 40.32 -4.72
N LEU A 171 25.28 41.57 -4.40
CA LEU A 171 24.53 42.72 -4.88
C LEU A 171 25.07 43.14 -6.25
N ARG A 172 24.24 42.99 -7.29
CA ARG A 172 24.52 43.47 -8.64
C ARG A 172 23.42 44.42 -9.08
N ASN A 173 23.80 45.60 -9.57
CA ASN A 173 22.86 46.63 -10.03
C ASN A 173 21.75 46.96 -9.01
N GLY A 174 22.08 46.92 -7.71
CA GLY A 174 21.13 47.19 -6.62
C GLY A 174 20.19 46.03 -6.27
N VAL A 175 20.34 44.86 -6.87
CA VAL A 175 19.51 43.67 -6.62
C VAL A 175 20.38 42.53 -6.06
N TRP A 176 19.87 41.82 -5.05
CA TRP A 176 20.55 40.66 -4.47
C TRP A 176 20.32 39.42 -5.35
N GLU A 177 21.42 38.90 -5.92
CA GLU A 177 21.44 37.65 -6.68
C GLU A 177 22.02 36.53 -5.82
N ARG A 178 21.33 35.39 -5.75
CA ARG A 178 21.79 34.21 -5.00
C ARG A 178 22.90 33.50 -5.78
N LEU A 179 24.10 33.42 -5.19
CA LEU A 179 25.29 32.92 -5.85
C LEU A 179 25.57 31.43 -5.56
N ILE A 180 25.23 30.97 -4.36
CA ILE A 180 25.35 29.57 -3.92
C ILE A 180 24.05 29.15 -3.22
N PRO A 181 23.19 28.33 -3.85
CA PRO A 181 22.09 27.67 -3.15
C PRO A 181 22.59 26.44 -2.37
N ILE A 182 21.93 26.16 -1.24
CA ILE A 182 22.11 24.93 -0.45
C ILE A 182 22.07 23.69 -1.34
N GLY A 183 23.05 22.80 -1.16
CA GLY A 183 23.16 21.54 -1.88
C GLY A 183 23.72 21.64 -3.30
N SER A 184 24.05 22.83 -3.81
CA SER A 184 24.72 22.94 -5.11
C SER A 184 26.21 22.64 -5.02
N THR A 185 26.66 21.66 -5.79
CA THR A 185 28.07 21.44 -6.11
C THR A 185 28.51 22.44 -7.19
N ASN A 186 28.45 23.73 -6.89
CA ASN A 186 28.92 24.75 -7.82
C ASN A 186 30.47 24.68 -7.88
N PRO A 187 31.09 24.37 -9.04
CA PRO A 187 32.55 24.17 -9.13
C PRO A 187 33.39 25.41 -8.80
N PHE A 188 32.77 26.58 -8.62
CA PHE A 188 33.42 27.86 -8.35
C PHE A 188 33.47 28.26 -6.86
N ALA A 189 32.92 27.43 -5.96
CA ALA A 189 32.96 27.69 -4.52
C ALA A 189 33.27 26.41 -3.73
N THR A 190 34.40 26.39 -3.02
CA THR A 190 34.72 25.32 -2.07
C THR A 190 34.24 25.74 -0.69
N VAL A 191 33.31 24.98 -0.11
CA VAL A 191 32.89 25.14 1.28
C VAL A 191 33.79 24.27 2.14
N THR A 192 34.63 24.87 2.98
CA THR A 192 35.47 24.13 3.93
C THR A 192 34.98 24.40 5.34
N VAL A 193 34.33 23.41 5.95
CA VAL A 193 33.96 23.48 7.37
C VAL A 193 35.20 23.14 8.19
N VAL A 194 35.88 24.16 8.72
CA VAL A 194 37.00 23.95 9.65
C VAL A 194 36.41 23.79 11.05
N ASN A 195 36.23 22.56 11.50
CA ASN A 195 35.98 22.28 12.92
C ASN A 195 37.33 22.25 13.65
N PRO A 196 37.70 23.24 14.49
CA PRO A 196 38.77 23.00 15.44
C PRO A 196 38.26 21.93 16.42
N ILE A 197 38.99 20.83 16.57
CA ILE A 197 38.75 19.84 17.64
C ILE A 197 39.51 20.32 18.88
N PRO A 198 38.86 20.77 19.97
CA PRO A 198 39.54 20.92 21.25
C PRO A 198 39.37 19.63 22.08
N PRO A 199 40.35 19.26 22.94
CA PRO A 199 40.23 18.12 23.83
C PRO A 199 39.09 18.31 24.86
N PRO A 200 38.53 17.21 25.41
CA PRO A 200 37.29 17.25 26.18
C PRO A 200 37.51 17.97 27.51
N THR A 201 36.93 19.17 27.64
CA THR A 201 36.72 19.85 28.92
C THR A 201 35.24 20.14 29.11
N PRO A 202 34.72 20.11 30.35
CA PRO A 202 33.27 20.13 30.60
C PRO A 202 32.72 21.56 30.70
N TRP A 203 32.85 22.37 29.65
CA TRP A 203 32.21 23.69 29.50
C TRP A 203 31.93 23.93 28.01
N PRO A 204 30.89 24.71 27.61
CA PRO A 204 30.40 24.71 26.23
C PRO A 204 31.52 25.08 25.24
N PRO A 205 31.66 24.36 24.11
CA PRO A 205 32.69 24.64 23.12
C PRO A 205 32.51 26.06 22.57
N PRO A 206 33.60 26.80 22.29
CA PRO A 206 33.50 28.10 21.64
C PRO A 206 32.79 27.96 20.29
N PRO A 207 32.01 28.96 19.85
CA PRO A 207 31.28 28.90 18.60
C PRO A 207 32.23 28.63 17.44
N SER A 208 31.97 27.58 16.65
CA SER A 208 32.71 27.29 15.43
C SER A 208 32.26 28.25 14.32
N ASN A 209 33.19 28.66 13.47
CA ASN A 209 32.91 29.50 12.31
C ASN A 209 32.78 28.66 11.04
N VAL A 210 31.92 29.09 10.11
CA VAL A 210 31.78 28.50 8.76
C VAL A 210 32.47 29.43 7.77
N SER A 211 33.27 28.88 6.85
CA SER A 211 33.99 29.69 5.86
C SER A 211 33.72 29.27 4.41
N PHE A 212 33.66 30.27 3.52
CA PHE A 212 33.39 30.14 2.08
C PHE A 212 34.50 30.81 1.28
N VAL A 213 35.02 30.16 0.23
CA VAL A 213 35.94 30.78 -0.73
C VAL A 213 35.24 30.98 -2.07
N LEU A 214 35.16 32.22 -2.54
CA LEU A 214 34.56 32.63 -3.82
C LEU A 214 35.65 33.01 -4.82
N ALA A 215 35.73 32.31 -5.95
CA ALA A 215 36.65 32.63 -7.05
C ALA A 215 35.90 32.75 -8.38
N ALA A 216 36.16 33.81 -9.16
CA ALA A 216 35.49 34.02 -10.44
C ALA A 216 36.20 33.27 -11.58
N GLY A 217 35.57 32.21 -12.08
CA GLY A 217 35.90 31.62 -13.38
C GLY A 217 35.11 32.28 -14.51
N VAL A 218 35.74 32.50 -15.66
CA VAL A 218 35.05 32.98 -16.88
C VAL A 218 34.12 31.87 -17.39
N ALA A 219 32.81 32.09 -17.32
CA ALA A 219 31.85 31.32 -18.09
C ALA A 219 31.14 32.26 -19.08
N SER A 220 31.50 32.15 -20.35
CA SER A 220 30.65 32.61 -21.45
C SER A 220 29.32 31.85 -21.40
N ASN A 221 28.24 32.60 -21.35
CA ASN A 221 26.84 32.16 -21.30
C ASN A 221 26.51 31.03 -22.31
N PRO A 222 26.13 29.80 -21.90
CA PRO A 222 25.65 28.80 -22.84
C PRO A 222 24.11 28.80 -22.88
N THR A 223 23.55 29.56 -23.81
CA THR A 223 22.23 29.26 -24.37
C THR A 223 22.38 28.10 -25.36
N ALA A 224 22.29 26.86 -24.88
CA ALA A 224 22.19 25.68 -25.74
C ALA A 224 21.32 24.63 -25.06
N THR A 225 20.11 24.44 -25.60
CA THR A 225 19.27 23.26 -25.38
C THR A 225 20.01 22.03 -25.92
N PRO A 226 20.28 20.98 -25.11
CA PRO A 226 21.00 19.82 -25.61
C PRO A 226 20.11 18.99 -26.55
N PRO A 227 20.62 18.55 -27.71
CA PRO A 227 19.93 17.59 -28.55
C PRO A 227 20.00 16.20 -27.90
N ILE A 228 18.84 15.56 -27.74
CA ILE A 228 18.75 14.15 -27.33
C ILE A 228 19.03 13.31 -28.58
N VAL A 229 20.21 12.69 -28.61
CA VAL A 229 20.57 11.66 -29.59
C VAL A 229 20.00 10.34 -29.10
N GLY A 230 18.97 9.83 -29.78
CA GLY A 230 18.42 8.49 -29.57
C GLY A 230 19.29 7.44 -30.27
N ILE A 231 19.76 6.45 -29.50
CA ILE A 231 20.28 5.19 -30.02
C ILE A 231 19.25 4.12 -29.64
N GLU A 232 18.67 3.47 -30.65
CA GLU A 232 17.73 2.35 -30.49
C GLU A 232 18.45 1.10 -29.99
N VAL A 233 17.99 0.54 -28.88
CA VAL A 233 18.23 -0.87 -28.50
C VAL A 233 16.90 -1.46 -28.03
N PRO A 234 16.48 -2.65 -28.50
CA PRO A 234 15.22 -3.27 -28.09
C PRO A 234 15.27 -3.78 -26.63
N GLY A 235 14.32 -3.35 -25.79
CA GLY A 235 13.93 -4.09 -24.56
C GLY A 235 14.41 -3.56 -23.19
N GLY A 236 14.29 -2.26 -22.89
CA GLY A 236 14.58 -1.73 -21.55
C GLY A 236 13.56 -0.67 -21.06
N PRO A 237 13.35 -0.51 -19.74
CA PRO A 237 12.48 0.52 -19.18
C PRO A 237 13.06 1.93 -19.40
N HIS A 238 12.23 2.87 -19.83
CA HIS A 238 12.61 4.25 -20.11
C HIS A 238 12.21 5.18 -18.95
N ALA A 239 13.16 6.01 -18.49
CA ALA A 239 12.87 7.13 -17.60
C ALA A 239 12.68 8.41 -18.42
N GLY A 240 11.45 8.87 -18.56
CA GLY A 240 11.13 10.11 -19.25
C GLY A 240 9.63 10.38 -19.21
N ASN A 241 9.26 11.66 -19.34
CA ASN A 241 7.88 12.16 -19.41
C ASN A 241 7.21 11.72 -20.73
N ILE A 242 7.03 10.41 -20.89
CA ILE A 242 6.61 9.76 -22.13
C ILE A 242 5.22 9.20 -21.88
N ALA A 243 4.23 9.78 -22.57
CA ALA A 243 2.92 9.14 -22.70
C ALA A 243 3.13 7.69 -23.17
N PRO A 244 2.43 6.69 -22.59
CA PRO A 244 2.62 5.29 -22.96
C PRO A 244 2.52 5.13 -24.48
N SER A 245 3.49 4.42 -25.08
CA SER A 245 3.49 4.18 -26.52
C SER A 245 2.20 3.45 -26.92
N SER A 246 1.45 4.03 -27.85
CA SER A 246 0.20 3.46 -28.37
C SER A 246 0.39 2.18 -29.20
N THR A 247 1.63 1.71 -29.36
CA THR A 247 1.99 0.55 -30.21
C THR A 247 2.88 -0.47 -29.50
N ASN A 248 3.25 -0.24 -28.24
CA ASN A 248 4.24 -1.09 -27.58
C ASN A 248 3.60 -2.27 -26.85
N THR A 249 3.83 -3.49 -27.36
CA THR A 249 3.51 -4.76 -26.68
C THR A 249 4.48 -5.09 -25.53
N THR A 250 5.48 -4.24 -25.30
CA THR A 250 6.45 -4.42 -24.22
C THR A 250 5.89 -3.83 -22.94
N GLN A 251 5.86 -4.66 -21.90
CA GLN A 251 5.50 -4.21 -20.58
C GLN A 251 6.47 -3.13 -20.08
N SER A 252 5.96 -2.04 -19.51
CA SER A 252 6.79 -0.97 -18.96
C SER A 252 6.51 -0.75 -17.47
N CYS A 253 7.57 -0.65 -16.69
CA CYS A 253 7.56 -0.24 -15.30
C CYS A 253 8.31 1.08 -15.23
N ASN A 254 7.59 2.17 -14.94
CA ASN A 254 8.14 3.52 -14.92
C ASN A 254 8.15 4.05 -13.48
N PHE A 255 9.24 4.72 -13.12
CA PHE A 255 9.39 5.44 -11.86
C PHE A 255 9.15 6.91 -12.14
N ILE A 256 8.08 7.46 -11.57
CA ILE A 256 7.73 8.87 -11.72
C ILE A 256 7.95 9.56 -10.39
N LYS A 257 8.83 10.54 -10.37
CA LYS A 257 8.99 11.43 -9.22
C LYS A 257 7.87 12.46 -9.24
N ILE A 258 7.02 12.52 -8.22
CA ILE A 258 6.05 13.60 -8.08
C ILE A 258 6.81 14.86 -7.63
N PRO A 259 6.82 15.96 -8.42
CA PRO A 259 7.50 17.17 -8.02
C PRO A 259 6.82 17.84 -6.81
N VAL A 260 7.60 18.63 -6.07
CA VAL A 260 7.13 19.42 -4.92
C VAL A 260 6.70 20.79 -5.43
N ASP A 261 5.61 20.86 -6.18
CA ASP A 261 5.14 22.07 -6.83
C ASP A 261 3.70 22.40 -6.43
N GLY A 262 3.53 22.81 -5.16
CA GLY A 262 2.35 23.55 -4.70
C GLY A 262 1.01 22.79 -4.64
N THR A 263 0.98 21.51 -5.00
CA THR A 263 -0.23 20.66 -5.02
C THR A 263 -0.63 20.09 -3.64
N GLY A 264 -0.12 20.67 -2.54
CA GLY A 264 -0.37 20.20 -1.17
C GLY A 264 0.47 18.98 -0.74
N TRP A 265 1.29 18.43 -1.63
CA TRP A 265 2.30 17.42 -1.29
C TRP A 265 3.63 18.11 -0.99
N ASN A 266 4.06 18.09 0.28
CA ASN A 266 5.30 18.75 0.71
C ASN A 266 6.59 17.97 0.37
N TYR A 267 6.49 16.82 -0.30
CA TYR A 267 7.63 15.94 -0.53
C TYR A 267 7.58 15.26 -1.89
N ALA A 268 8.76 15.10 -2.50
CA ALA A 268 8.89 14.31 -3.70
C ALA A 268 8.98 12.82 -3.32
N PHE A 269 8.12 12.01 -3.93
CA PHE A 269 8.19 10.55 -3.82
C PHE A 269 8.25 9.95 -5.21
N ASP A 270 8.94 8.82 -5.32
CA ASP A 270 9.01 8.03 -6.54
C ASP A 270 7.81 7.06 -6.56
N LEU A 271 6.92 7.24 -7.54
CA LEU A 271 5.79 6.37 -7.79
C LEU A 271 6.15 5.34 -8.85
N ILE A 272 5.79 4.08 -8.63
CA ILE A 272 6.01 3.00 -9.58
C ILE A 272 4.70 2.75 -10.33
N TYR A 273 4.70 3.00 -11.63
CA TYR A 273 3.63 2.63 -12.54
C TYR A 273 4.05 1.39 -13.33
N THR A 274 3.33 0.29 -13.16
CA THR A 274 3.42 -0.85 -14.07
C THR A 274 2.28 -0.73 -15.06
N PHE A 275 2.60 -0.46 -16.33
CA PHE A 275 1.63 -0.69 -17.39
C PHE A 275 1.66 -2.19 -17.67
N PRO A 276 0.55 -2.94 -17.55
CA PRO A 276 0.50 -4.28 -18.12
C PRO A 276 0.84 -4.17 -19.61
N ALA A 277 1.54 -5.18 -20.16
CA ALA A 277 1.63 -5.28 -21.62
C ALA A 277 0.19 -5.47 -22.10
N ASP A 278 -0.42 -4.40 -22.60
CA ASP A 278 -1.76 -4.53 -23.11
C ASP A 278 -1.69 -5.51 -24.27
N LEU A 279 -2.50 -6.56 -24.17
CA LEU A 279 -2.78 -7.49 -25.25
C LEU A 279 -3.64 -6.74 -26.26
N LEU A 280 -3.11 -5.69 -26.89
CA LEU A 280 -3.64 -5.26 -28.17
C LEU A 280 -3.54 -6.50 -29.06
N PRO A 281 -4.67 -7.13 -29.45
CA PRO A 281 -4.61 -8.19 -30.44
C PRO A 281 -4.06 -7.50 -31.67
N ASN A 282 -2.84 -7.88 -32.05
CA ASN A 282 -2.16 -7.32 -33.19
C ASN A 282 -3.16 -7.24 -34.36
N PRO A 283 -3.46 -6.05 -34.93
CA PRO A 283 -4.55 -5.88 -35.89
C PRO A 283 -4.41 -6.66 -37.22
N GLY A 284 -3.36 -7.46 -37.41
CA GLY A 284 -3.04 -8.07 -38.71
C GLY A 284 -2.66 -9.56 -38.71
N GLY A 285 -2.78 -10.28 -37.59
CA GLY A 285 -2.35 -11.68 -37.51
C GLY A 285 -3.51 -12.68 -37.53
N SER A 286 -3.99 -13.10 -38.70
CA SER A 286 -4.87 -14.26 -38.84
C SER A 286 -4.09 -15.54 -38.51
N GLY A 287 -4.03 -15.92 -37.24
CA GLY A 287 -3.32 -17.14 -36.83
C GLY A 287 -3.57 -17.48 -35.36
N SER A 288 -4.59 -18.31 -35.12
CA SER A 288 -4.79 -19.15 -33.93
C SER A 288 -4.21 -18.62 -32.59
N GLY A 289 -4.85 -17.61 -32.01
CA GLY A 289 -4.58 -17.21 -30.63
C GLY A 289 -5.36 -18.10 -29.66
N GLN A 290 -4.67 -18.99 -28.95
CA GLN A 290 -5.16 -19.61 -27.72
C GLN A 290 -5.53 -18.49 -26.73
N ARG A 291 -6.78 -18.44 -26.28
CA ARG A 291 -7.23 -17.54 -25.21
C ARG A 291 -7.61 -18.31 -23.96
N ILE A 292 -7.26 -17.70 -22.84
CA ILE A 292 -7.33 -18.16 -21.45
C ILE A 292 -8.22 -17.19 -20.69
N GLY A 293 -9.08 -17.69 -19.80
CA GLY A 293 -9.65 -16.93 -18.67
C GLY A 293 -11.17 -16.74 -18.69
N GLY A 294 -11.91 -17.75 -18.21
CA GLY A 294 -13.32 -17.65 -17.85
C GLY A 294 -13.84 -19.00 -17.35
N ALA A 295 -13.80 -19.23 -16.03
CA ALA A 295 -14.45 -20.41 -15.44
C ALA A 295 -15.81 -19.99 -14.86
N ALA A 296 -16.89 -20.41 -15.53
CA ALA A 296 -18.21 -20.55 -14.93
C ALA A 296 -18.29 -21.86 -14.12
N PRO A 297 -19.17 -21.96 -13.10
CA PRO A 297 -19.34 -23.19 -12.33
C PRO A 297 -20.29 -24.15 -13.05
N GLY A 298 -19.80 -25.34 -13.45
CA GLY A 298 -20.64 -26.41 -14.00
C GLY A 298 -19.89 -27.73 -14.14
N PRO A 299 -20.51 -28.88 -13.82
CA PRO A 299 -19.80 -30.10 -13.45
C PRO A 299 -19.44 -31.01 -14.63
N GLN A 300 -18.33 -31.72 -14.46
CA GLN A 300 -17.83 -32.89 -15.20
C GLN A 300 -17.08 -32.67 -16.53
N GLY A 301 -15.80 -33.06 -16.51
CA GLY A 301 -15.25 -33.94 -17.55
C GLY A 301 -14.21 -33.39 -18.52
N GLY A 302 -13.11 -32.78 -18.05
CA GLY A 302 -11.94 -32.53 -18.91
C GLY A 302 -10.90 -31.60 -18.29
N GLY A 303 -9.77 -32.14 -17.86
CA GLY A 303 -8.74 -31.47 -17.04
C GLY A 303 -7.91 -30.40 -17.76
N GLY A 304 -8.53 -29.26 -18.07
CA GLY A 304 -7.80 -28.01 -18.29
C GLY A 304 -7.50 -27.38 -16.93
N SER A 305 -6.22 -27.30 -16.54
CA SER A 305 -5.80 -26.62 -15.31
C SER A 305 -6.28 -25.17 -15.36
N ALA A 306 -7.15 -24.78 -14.42
CA ALA A 306 -7.56 -23.40 -14.26
C ALA A 306 -6.31 -22.52 -14.09
N GLY A 307 -6.25 -21.40 -14.82
CA GLY A 307 -5.18 -20.43 -14.64
C GLY A 307 -5.16 -19.95 -13.19
N THR A 308 -3.99 -19.98 -12.56
CA THR A 308 -3.84 -19.53 -11.17
C THR A 308 -4.18 -18.04 -11.04
N ILE A 309 -4.77 -17.68 -9.90
CA ILE A 309 -5.25 -16.32 -9.62
C ILE A 309 -4.08 -15.31 -9.60
N ASN A 310 -2.86 -15.79 -9.31
CA ASN A 310 -1.67 -14.96 -9.17
C ASN A 310 -0.77 -14.86 -10.44
N GLY A 311 -1.31 -15.19 -11.62
CA GLY A 311 -0.59 -15.06 -12.90
C GLY A 311 -0.45 -16.35 -13.71
N GLY A 312 -1.50 -17.19 -13.75
CA GLY A 312 -1.52 -18.58 -14.28
C GLY A 312 -0.91 -18.89 -15.64
N VAL A 313 -0.44 -17.89 -16.37
CA VAL A 313 0.23 -18.01 -17.66
C VAL A 313 1.65 -17.50 -17.53
N LEU A 314 2.62 -18.38 -17.76
CA LEU A 314 4.04 -18.03 -17.81
C LEU A 314 4.26 -16.78 -18.70
N GLY A 315 4.84 -15.74 -18.12
CA GLY A 315 5.16 -14.49 -18.84
C GLY A 315 4.09 -13.39 -18.78
N ILE A 316 2.97 -13.58 -18.07
CA ILE A 316 1.97 -12.51 -17.83
C ILE A 316 2.14 -11.96 -16.40
N ILE A 317 2.30 -10.65 -16.28
CA ILE A 317 2.38 -9.99 -14.97
C ILE A 317 1.06 -10.11 -14.25
N SER A 318 1.16 -10.54 -13.00
CA SER A 318 0.06 -10.52 -12.05
C SER A 318 -0.52 -9.11 -12.01
N PRO A 319 -1.84 -8.96 -12.11
CA PRO A 319 -2.49 -7.66 -11.95
C PRO A 319 -2.36 -7.13 -10.50
N ILE A 320 -1.68 -7.88 -9.64
CA ILE A 320 -1.48 -7.59 -8.23
C ILE A 320 0.01 -7.74 -7.87
N PRO A 321 0.90 -6.84 -8.34
CA PRO A 321 2.30 -6.90 -7.94
C PRO A 321 2.45 -6.76 -6.42
N GLN A 322 3.46 -7.40 -5.85
CA GLN A 322 3.89 -7.14 -4.47
C GLN A 322 5.19 -6.35 -4.50
N ILE A 323 5.26 -5.32 -3.67
CA ILE A 323 6.44 -4.50 -3.50
C ILE A 323 6.86 -4.62 -2.03
N ILE A 324 8.13 -4.94 -1.80
CA ILE A 324 8.71 -5.00 -0.47
C ILE A 324 10.05 -4.28 -0.43
N GLN A 325 10.35 -3.64 0.70
CA GLN A 325 11.65 -3.05 0.94
C GLN A 325 12.55 -4.07 1.65
N PHE A 326 13.80 -4.19 1.20
CA PHE A 326 14.84 -4.99 1.82
C PHE A 326 16.12 -4.14 1.87
N ALA A 327 16.48 -3.70 3.08
CA ALA A 327 17.56 -2.72 3.28
C ALA A 327 17.34 -1.47 2.39
N ASP A 328 18.33 -1.14 1.56
CA ASP A 328 18.32 0.01 0.63
C ASP A 328 17.77 -0.34 -0.76
N LEU A 329 17.18 -1.53 -0.91
CA LEU A 329 16.60 -2.02 -2.16
C LEU A 329 15.09 -2.21 -2.03
N MET A 330 14.39 -2.08 -3.15
CA MET A 330 13.00 -2.47 -3.31
C MET A 330 12.91 -3.70 -4.20
N PHE A 331 12.07 -4.66 -3.84
CA PHE A 331 11.82 -5.87 -4.59
C PHE A 331 10.39 -5.89 -5.11
N LEU A 332 10.24 -6.22 -6.39
CA LEU A 332 8.98 -6.29 -7.10
C LEU A 332 8.71 -7.74 -7.51
N ALA A 333 7.74 -8.37 -6.86
CA ALA A 333 7.20 -9.66 -7.26
C ALA A 333 6.03 -9.41 -8.21
N LEU A 334 6.27 -9.68 -9.50
CA LEU A 334 5.37 -9.30 -10.59
C LEU A 334 4.41 -10.43 -10.99
N GLY A 335 4.42 -11.58 -10.32
CA GLY A 335 3.60 -12.74 -10.65
C GLY A 335 4.40 -14.02 -10.74
N ASN A 336 3.71 -15.15 -10.71
CA ASN A 336 4.36 -16.45 -10.87
C ASN A 336 4.91 -16.59 -12.30
N GLY A 337 6.08 -17.23 -12.44
CA GLY A 337 6.76 -17.36 -13.73
C GLY A 337 7.41 -16.08 -14.27
N ILE A 338 7.41 -14.97 -13.53
CA ILE A 338 8.17 -13.76 -13.86
C ILE A 338 9.18 -13.46 -12.77
N VAL A 339 10.46 -13.51 -13.16
CA VAL A 339 11.60 -13.30 -12.27
C VAL A 339 11.39 -12.00 -11.49
N PRO A 340 11.53 -12.01 -10.15
CA PRO A 340 11.37 -10.79 -9.38
C PRO A 340 12.41 -9.76 -9.79
N PHE A 341 12.07 -8.48 -9.65
CA PHE A 341 12.97 -7.37 -9.97
C PHE A 341 13.46 -6.72 -8.69
N GLU A 342 14.72 -6.28 -8.70
CA GLU A 342 15.25 -5.37 -7.68
C GLU A 342 15.31 -3.94 -8.24
N SER A 343 15.05 -2.98 -7.37
CA SER A 343 15.09 -1.55 -7.65
C SER A 343 15.91 -0.82 -6.59
N VAL A 344 16.82 0.05 -7.00
CA VAL A 344 17.67 0.88 -6.10
C VAL A 344 17.03 2.23 -5.75
N GLY A 345 15.80 2.49 -6.22
CA GLY A 345 15.11 3.77 -6.01
C GLY A 345 15.79 4.97 -6.68
N LEU A 346 16.66 4.76 -7.66
CA LEU A 346 17.32 5.85 -8.39
C LEU A 346 16.59 6.12 -9.71
N PRO A 347 16.54 7.37 -10.21
CA PRO A 347 16.03 7.62 -11.56
C PRO A 347 16.98 7.01 -12.61
N GLY A 348 16.43 6.34 -13.63
CA GLY A 348 17.18 5.87 -14.81
C GLY A 348 16.92 4.41 -15.21
N PRO A 349 17.41 3.98 -16.39
CA PRO A 349 17.16 2.66 -16.96
C PRO A 349 17.80 1.52 -16.16
N ASN A 350 18.83 1.82 -15.36
CA ASN A 350 19.52 0.84 -14.52
C ASN A 350 18.90 0.73 -13.11
N ASN A 351 17.81 1.45 -12.85
CA ASN A 351 17.17 1.42 -11.53
C ASN A 351 16.62 0.04 -11.21
N THR A 352 15.90 -0.53 -12.17
CA THR A 352 15.13 -1.76 -11.99
C THR A 352 15.69 -2.83 -12.90
N LYS A 353 16.16 -3.91 -12.29
CA LYS A 353 16.75 -5.04 -13.02
C LYS A 353 16.22 -6.36 -12.44
N PRO A 354 16.13 -7.43 -13.26
CA PRO A 354 15.81 -8.75 -12.74
C PRO A 354 16.82 -9.17 -11.66
N ILE A 355 16.38 -9.92 -10.66
CA ILE A 355 17.28 -10.59 -9.74
C ILE A 355 18.10 -11.61 -10.54
N PHE A 356 19.40 -11.69 -10.25
CA PHE A 356 20.31 -12.70 -10.80
C PHE A 356 20.88 -13.55 -9.66
N ASN A 357 21.22 -14.80 -9.95
CA ASN A 357 21.73 -15.70 -8.91
C ASN A 357 23.24 -15.54 -8.82
N THR A 358 23.72 -14.90 -7.77
CA THR A 358 25.12 -14.76 -7.43
C THR A 358 25.62 -15.87 -6.53
N PHE A 359 24.78 -16.85 -6.17
CA PHE A 359 25.18 -17.95 -5.31
C PHE A 359 26.34 -18.72 -5.97
N GLN A 360 27.47 -18.70 -5.29
CA GLN A 360 28.60 -19.56 -5.57
C GLN A 360 28.70 -20.52 -4.39
N ALA A 361 28.36 -21.77 -4.65
CA ALA A 361 28.58 -22.85 -3.71
C ALA A 361 30.07 -22.87 -3.33
N THR A 362 30.39 -22.42 -2.12
CA THR A 362 31.74 -22.55 -1.56
C THR A 362 31.88 -23.96 -0.99
N ILE A 363 31.68 -24.96 -1.85
CA ILE A 363 31.78 -26.36 -1.47
C ILE A 363 33.19 -26.79 -1.87
N PRO A 364 34.03 -27.20 -0.91
CA PRO A 364 35.39 -27.60 -1.21
C PRO A 364 35.37 -28.76 -2.22
N GLY A 365 36.30 -28.73 -3.17
CA GLY A 365 36.52 -29.89 -4.02
C GLY A 365 36.92 -31.09 -3.18
N TRP A 366 36.60 -32.30 -3.64
CA TRP A 366 37.10 -33.53 -3.01
C TRP A 366 38.62 -33.48 -2.81
N GLN A 367 39.12 -33.95 -1.66
CA GLN A 367 40.54 -34.05 -1.35
C GLN A 367 40.89 -35.47 -0.89
N PRO A 368 42.02 -36.04 -1.34
CA PRO A 368 42.47 -37.36 -0.91
C PRO A 368 43.01 -37.34 0.52
N GLN A 369 42.85 -38.45 1.24
CA GLN A 369 43.37 -38.64 2.60
C GLN A 369 42.94 -37.59 3.63
N ILE A 370 41.79 -36.95 3.41
CA ILE A 370 41.19 -36.01 4.36
C ILE A 370 40.13 -36.74 5.19
N GLY A 371 40.09 -36.44 6.48
CA GLY A 371 39.03 -36.89 7.36
C GLY A 371 37.76 -36.07 7.11
N TYR A 372 36.69 -36.75 6.73
CA TYR A 372 35.35 -36.18 6.58
C TYR A 372 34.42 -36.72 7.66
N ILE A 373 33.55 -35.88 8.19
CA ILE A 373 32.49 -36.29 9.12
C ILE A 373 31.16 -36.47 8.38
N ILE A 374 30.20 -37.15 9.01
CA ILE A 374 28.84 -37.28 8.45
C ILE A 374 28.26 -35.87 8.29
N GLY A 375 27.76 -35.56 7.10
CA GLY A 375 27.19 -34.26 6.74
C GLY A 375 28.14 -33.35 5.94
N ASP A 376 29.45 -33.64 5.90
CA ASP A 376 30.38 -32.87 5.08
C ASP A 376 29.98 -32.91 3.60
N GLN A 377 30.15 -31.78 2.91
CA GLN A 377 29.82 -31.64 1.50
C GLN A 377 31.07 -31.41 0.66
N ILE A 378 31.10 -32.04 -0.52
CA ILE A 378 32.15 -31.84 -1.53
C ILE A 378 31.54 -31.56 -2.90
N ALA A 379 32.29 -30.84 -3.71
CA ALA A 379 32.01 -30.61 -5.12
C ALA A 379 32.86 -31.58 -5.97
N ALA A 380 32.23 -32.33 -6.86
CA ALA A 380 32.93 -33.29 -7.75
C ALA A 380 32.31 -33.35 -9.15
N ALA A 381 33.10 -33.80 -10.14
CA ALA A 381 32.64 -34.02 -11.51
C ALA A 381 32.16 -35.47 -11.72
N GLU A 382 31.17 -35.69 -12.61
CA GLU A 382 30.75 -37.06 -12.96
C GLU A 382 31.88 -37.82 -13.66
N GLY A 383 31.93 -39.14 -13.43
CA GLY A 383 32.60 -40.06 -14.36
C GLY A 383 34.12 -39.99 -14.35
N THR A 384 34.72 -39.10 -13.56
CA THR A 384 36.15 -38.79 -13.67
C THR A 384 36.88 -39.01 -12.36
N ASN A 385 37.85 -39.91 -12.45
CA ASN A 385 39.03 -40.03 -11.62
C ASN A 385 39.92 -38.76 -11.73
N ASN A 386 39.38 -37.56 -11.92
CA ASN A 386 40.17 -36.38 -12.24
C ASN A 386 39.77 -35.18 -11.37
N PRO A 387 40.61 -34.78 -10.39
CA PRO A 387 40.33 -33.66 -9.49
C PRO A 387 40.30 -32.29 -10.19
N THR A 388 40.63 -32.19 -11.49
CA THR A 388 40.64 -30.93 -12.24
C THR A 388 39.42 -30.70 -13.13
N GLY A 389 38.44 -31.61 -13.17
CA GLY A 389 37.19 -31.37 -13.89
C GLY A 389 36.39 -30.25 -13.21
N THR A 390 35.72 -29.38 -13.98
CA THR A 390 34.76 -28.43 -13.42
C THR A 390 33.74 -29.23 -12.62
N PRO A 391 33.65 -29.06 -11.29
CA PRO A 391 32.76 -29.86 -10.49
C PRO A 391 31.32 -29.60 -10.94
N GLN A 392 30.54 -30.68 -11.07
CA GLN A 392 29.19 -30.64 -11.62
C GLN A 392 28.15 -31.16 -10.64
N PHE A 393 28.55 -31.76 -9.52
CA PHE A 393 27.64 -32.38 -8.56
C PHE A 393 28.09 -32.10 -7.13
N ILE A 394 27.12 -32.09 -6.22
CA ILE A 394 27.33 -31.96 -4.79
C ILE A 394 27.13 -33.34 -4.17
N PHE A 395 28.08 -33.75 -3.32
CA PHE A 395 27.98 -34.97 -2.56
C PHE A 395 28.03 -34.68 -1.07
N THR A 396 27.17 -35.35 -0.31
CA THR A 396 27.19 -35.32 1.17
C THR A 396 27.73 -36.64 1.70
N ALA A 397 28.64 -36.59 2.67
CA ALA A 397 29.11 -37.77 3.39
C ALA A 397 27.98 -38.32 4.27
N ILE A 398 27.43 -39.48 3.91
CA ILE A 398 26.44 -40.20 4.74
C ILE A 398 27.12 -41.14 5.75
N GLN A 399 28.40 -41.41 5.55
CA GLN A 399 29.28 -42.08 6.50
C GLN A 399 30.61 -41.32 6.51
N GLY A 400 31.07 -40.89 7.69
CA GLY A 400 32.36 -40.22 7.87
C GLY A 400 33.53 -41.21 7.87
N GLY A 401 34.75 -40.70 7.71
CA GLY A 401 35.98 -41.47 7.63
C GLY A 401 37.09 -40.73 6.90
N ILE A 402 38.19 -41.43 6.59
CA ILE A 402 39.26 -40.89 5.75
C ILE A 402 38.97 -41.26 4.28
N SER A 403 38.98 -40.27 3.39
CA SER A 403 38.84 -40.49 1.93
C SER A 403 39.98 -41.35 1.38
N ALA A 404 39.77 -42.00 0.23
CA ALA A 404 40.77 -42.86 -0.36
C ALA A 404 42.10 -42.12 -0.65
N ALA A 405 43.20 -42.86 -0.61
CA ALA A 405 44.50 -42.34 -1.04
C ALA A 405 44.53 -42.22 -2.57
N GLY A 406 44.86 -41.03 -3.08
CA GLY A 406 45.10 -40.80 -4.51
C GLY A 406 43.93 -40.13 -5.22
N VAL A 407 43.24 -40.88 -6.08
CA VAL A 407 42.28 -40.34 -7.03
C VAL A 407 40.86 -40.51 -6.51
N GLY A 408 39.99 -39.51 -6.73
CA GLY A 408 38.60 -39.55 -6.27
C GLY A 408 37.85 -40.76 -6.83
N PRO A 409 36.83 -41.24 -6.10
CA PRO A 409 36.00 -42.34 -6.59
C PRO A 409 35.25 -41.91 -7.87
N ASN A 410 34.72 -42.88 -8.61
CA ASN A 410 33.85 -42.58 -9.73
C ASN A 410 32.50 -42.04 -9.23
N PHE A 411 32.37 -40.72 -9.14
CA PHE A 411 31.20 -40.03 -8.64
C PHE A 411 29.99 -40.20 -9.60
N PRO A 412 28.88 -40.81 -9.15
CA PRO A 412 27.71 -41.03 -10.00
C PRO A 412 26.90 -39.74 -10.17
N ALA A 413 26.47 -39.39 -11.39
CA ALA A 413 25.59 -38.24 -11.63
C ALA A 413 24.13 -38.44 -11.21
N THR A 414 23.70 -39.70 -11.05
CA THR A 414 22.31 -39.98 -10.67
C THR A 414 22.07 -39.53 -9.23
N LEU A 415 21.04 -38.69 -9.03
CA LEU A 415 20.60 -38.24 -7.71
C LEU A 415 20.39 -39.42 -6.76
N ASP A 416 20.74 -39.23 -5.49
CA ASP A 416 20.68 -40.22 -4.41
C ASP A 416 21.59 -41.44 -4.54
N LYS A 417 22.36 -41.60 -5.63
CA LYS A 417 23.35 -42.68 -5.72
C LYS A 417 24.50 -42.45 -4.76
N THR A 418 24.94 -43.54 -4.16
CA THR A 418 26.07 -43.54 -3.23
C THR A 418 27.33 -44.08 -3.89
N VAL A 419 28.49 -43.62 -3.41
CA VAL A 419 29.79 -44.13 -3.81
C VAL A 419 30.71 -44.21 -2.60
N ALA A 420 31.39 -45.34 -2.46
CA ALA A 420 32.39 -45.54 -1.40
C ALA A 420 33.74 -44.93 -1.81
N ASP A 421 34.39 -44.29 -0.84
CA ASP A 421 35.64 -43.55 -1.00
C ASP A 421 36.52 -43.76 0.24
N GLY A 422 37.33 -44.81 0.23
CA GLY A 422 38.06 -45.23 1.41
C GLY A 422 37.08 -45.64 2.51
N GLN A 423 37.04 -44.88 3.60
CA GLN A 423 36.10 -45.08 4.71
C GLN A 423 34.83 -44.20 4.61
N VAL A 424 34.82 -43.22 3.71
CA VAL A 424 33.70 -42.29 3.51
C VAL A 424 32.71 -42.89 2.53
N ILE A 425 31.41 -42.69 2.76
CA ILE A 425 30.38 -42.98 1.76
C ILE A 425 29.72 -41.66 1.37
N TRP A 426 29.87 -41.30 0.11
CA TRP A 426 29.28 -40.11 -0.49
C TRP A 426 27.91 -40.44 -1.06
N LYS A 427 26.95 -39.52 -0.93
CA LYS A 427 25.64 -39.57 -1.59
C LYS A 427 25.50 -38.35 -2.48
N ASN A 428 25.21 -38.54 -3.77
CA ASN A 428 24.90 -37.43 -4.67
C ASN A 428 23.61 -36.75 -4.21
N ILE A 429 23.68 -35.47 -3.88
CA ILE A 429 22.53 -34.65 -3.46
C ILE A 429 22.08 -33.66 -4.53
N GLY A 430 22.75 -33.61 -5.69
CA GLY A 430 22.30 -32.81 -6.84
C GLY A 430 23.44 -32.31 -7.72
N VAL A 431 23.07 -31.51 -8.72
CA VAL A 431 23.98 -30.89 -9.68
C VAL A 431 24.51 -29.57 -9.11
N LEU A 432 25.82 -29.36 -9.13
CA LEU A 432 26.53 -28.09 -8.93
C LEU A 432 26.42 -27.22 -10.19
N VAL A 433 25.19 -26.94 -10.65
CA VAL A 433 24.96 -25.83 -11.58
C VAL A 433 24.80 -24.56 -10.76
N THR A 434 25.26 -23.43 -11.29
CA THR A 434 24.77 -22.12 -10.85
C THR A 434 23.24 -22.20 -10.91
N PRO A 435 22.55 -22.23 -9.77
CA PRO A 435 21.12 -22.49 -9.77
C PRO A 435 20.45 -21.37 -10.55
N PRO A 436 19.40 -21.66 -11.33
CA PRO A 436 18.60 -20.58 -11.86
C PRO A 436 18.06 -19.76 -10.69
N THR A 437 17.94 -18.44 -10.89
CA THR A 437 17.12 -17.63 -9.98
C THR A 437 15.70 -18.17 -9.93
N PRO A 438 14.93 -17.86 -8.87
CA PRO A 438 13.50 -18.10 -8.86
C PRO A 438 12.89 -17.59 -10.16
N ARG A 439 12.26 -18.50 -10.92
CA ARG A 439 11.69 -18.18 -12.24
C ARG A 439 10.58 -17.14 -12.16
N GLY A 440 9.96 -17.05 -11.00
CA GLY A 440 9.15 -15.91 -10.63
C GLY A 440 8.80 -15.88 -9.16
N ALA A 441 7.89 -14.98 -8.82
CA ALA A 441 7.31 -14.90 -7.50
C ALA A 441 5.96 -14.19 -7.57
N ALA A 442 4.90 -14.83 -7.09
CA ALA A 442 3.67 -14.13 -6.77
C ALA A 442 3.72 -13.45 -5.40
N HIS A 443 4.55 -13.98 -4.49
CA HIS A 443 4.68 -13.49 -3.13
C HIS A 443 6.14 -13.32 -2.75
N VAL A 444 6.43 -12.24 -2.03
CA VAL A 444 7.76 -11.94 -1.49
C VAL A 444 7.64 -11.41 -0.07
N GLU A 445 8.52 -11.83 0.83
CA GLU A 445 8.60 -11.31 2.19
C GLU A 445 10.05 -11.31 2.70
N VAL A 446 10.39 -10.39 3.61
CA VAL A 446 11.70 -10.38 4.28
C VAL A 446 11.56 -11.05 5.63
N TYR A 447 12.37 -12.07 5.89
CA TYR A 447 12.33 -12.81 7.15
C TYR A 447 13.73 -13.29 7.52
N ALA A 448 14.12 -13.06 8.77
CA ALA A 448 15.44 -13.40 9.34
C ALA A 448 16.64 -12.88 8.51
N GLY A 449 16.49 -11.71 7.89
CA GLY A 449 17.52 -11.09 7.05
C GLY A 449 17.63 -11.68 5.64
N SER A 450 16.82 -12.68 5.29
CA SER A 450 16.74 -13.24 3.95
C SER A 450 15.50 -12.75 3.20
N LEU A 451 15.62 -12.63 1.88
CA LEU A 451 14.48 -12.48 0.98
C LEU A 451 13.87 -13.86 0.70
N TRP A 452 12.58 -14.00 0.97
CA TRP A 452 11.79 -15.19 0.69
C TRP A 452 10.84 -14.91 -0.46
N VAL A 453 10.75 -15.85 -1.40
CA VAL A 453 9.76 -15.80 -2.49
C VAL A 453 8.93 -17.07 -2.50
N ALA A 454 7.67 -16.96 -2.91
CA ALA A 454 6.78 -18.10 -3.05
C ALA A 454 5.91 -18.03 -4.30
N ASN A 455 5.38 -19.21 -4.67
CA ASN A 455 4.57 -19.41 -5.86
C ASN A 455 5.37 -18.94 -7.09
N THR A 456 6.44 -19.68 -7.39
CA THR A 456 7.47 -19.25 -8.35
C THR A 456 7.09 -19.57 -9.80
N SER A 457 6.13 -20.46 -10.02
CA SER A 457 5.63 -20.85 -11.34
C SER A 457 4.17 -21.27 -11.23
N PRO A 458 3.31 -21.00 -12.23
CA PRO A 458 1.90 -21.43 -12.22
C PRO A 458 1.74 -22.95 -12.33
N VAL A 459 2.76 -23.65 -12.83
CA VAL A 459 2.79 -25.11 -12.96
C VAL A 459 4.07 -25.68 -12.35
N PHE A 460 4.00 -26.91 -11.86
CA PHE A 460 5.20 -27.65 -11.49
C PHE A 460 5.99 -28.01 -12.75
N LEU A 461 7.26 -27.59 -12.80
CA LEU A 461 8.11 -27.85 -13.95
C LEU A 461 8.89 -29.15 -13.73
N PRO A 462 8.77 -30.17 -14.60
CA PRO A 462 9.53 -31.41 -14.46
C PRO A 462 11.05 -31.20 -14.37
N GLN A 463 11.56 -30.22 -15.11
CA GLN A 463 12.98 -29.86 -15.14
C GLN A 463 13.47 -29.07 -13.90
N PHE A 464 12.56 -28.45 -13.14
CA PHE A 464 12.87 -27.68 -11.93
C PHE A 464 11.82 -28.03 -10.86
N PRO A 465 11.94 -29.18 -10.19
CA PRO A 465 10.95 -29.63 -9.21
C PRO A 465 10.87 -28.71 -7.98
N SER A 466 11.84 -27.82 -7.80
CA SER A 466 11.84 -26.75 -6.79
C SER A 466 10.96 -25.55 -7.19
N ASP A 467 10.49 -25.44 -8.43
CA ASP A 467 9.58 -24.39 -8.89
C ASP A 467 8.13 -24.88 -9.02
N GLY A 468 7.18 -24.00 -8.70
CA GLY A 468 5.76 -24.31 -8.81
C GLY A 468 4.85 -23.44 -7.94
N PRO A 469 3.53 -23.71 -7.97
CA PRO A 469 2.54 -22.89 -7.25
C PRO A 469 2.66 -23.05 -5.73
N SER A 470 3.28 -24.13 -5.27
CA SER A 470 3.54 -24.45 -3.86
C SER A 470 5.01 -24.25 -3.46
N ALA A 471 5.84 -23.72 -4.35
CA ALA A 471 7.26 -23.55 -4.09
C ALA A 471 7.52 -22.35 -3.19
N ILE A 472 8.48 -22.51 -2.27
CA ILE A 472 9.11 -21.41 -1.53
C ILE A 472 10.62 -21.47 -1.74
N TRP A 473 11.24 -20.31 -1.88
CA TRP A 473 12.68 -20.14 -2.00
C TRP A 473 13.15 -19.09 -1.00
N MET A 474 14.36 -19.28 -0.49
CA MET A 474 15.01 -18.34 0.41
C MET A 474 16.41 -17.98 -0.12
N SER A 475 16.69 -16.68 -0.19
CA SER A 475 18.03 -16.17 -0.45
C SER A 475 18.94 -16.25 0.78
N ASP A 476 20.25 -16.16 0.60
CA ASP A 476 21.18 -16.08 1.72
C ASP A 476 20.95 -14.78 2.52
N ALA A 477 21.24 -14.85 3.82
CA ALA A 477 21.04 -13.72 4.71
C ALA A 477 21.81 -12.48 4.24
N ASN A 478 21.12 -11.34 4.16
CA ASN A 478 21.62 -10.06 3.68
C ASN A 478 22.08 -10.05 2.21
N ASN A 479 21.82 -11.11 1.43
CA ASN A 479 22.16 -11.17 0.02
C ASN A 479 20.97 -11.69 -0.83
N PRO A 480 20.08 -10.81 -1.28
CA PRO A 480 18.88 -11.17 -2.03
C PRO A 480 19.16 -11.71 -3.44
N ASN A 481 20.41 -11.62 -3.90
CA ASN A 481 20.85 -12.18 -5.18
C ASN A 481 21.47 -13.58 -5.01
N SER A 482 21.70 -14.08 -3.80
CA SER A 482 22.30 -15.40 -3.59
C SER A 482 21.23 -16.44 -3.26
N TRP A 483 20.88 -17.29 -4.24
CA TRP A 483 19.85 -18.32 -4.13
C TRP A 483 20.47 -19.71 -4.14
N ASN A 484 20.70 -20.26 -2.95
CA ASN A 484 21.14 -21.65 -2.77
C ASN A 484 20.00 -22.61 -3.14
N PRO A 485 20.23 -23.63 -4.00
CA PRO A 485 19.16 -24.53 -4.42
C PRO A 485 18.64 -25.42 -3.27
N LEU A 486 19.45 -25.60 -2.23
CA LEU A 486 19.06 -26.30 -1.00
C LEU A 486 18.07 -25.48 -0.16
N ASN A 487 17.97 -24.17 -0.40
CA ASN A 487 17.07 -23.27 0.31
C ASN A 487 15.70 -23.18 -0.38
N THR A 488 15.18 -24.34 -0.80
CA THR A 488 13.90 -24.46 -1.49
C THR A 488 13.04 -25.56 -0.87
N ALA A 489 11.73 -25.35 -0.83
CA ALA A 489 10.78 -26.36 -0.37
C ALA A 489 9.46 -26.27 -1.14
N GLN A 490 8.71 -27.36 -1.13
CA GLN A 490 7.35 -27.42 -1.66
C GLN A 490 6.37 -27.58 -0.49
N ILE A 491 5.43 -26.65 -0.34
CA ILE A 491 4.43 -26.69 0.73
C ILE A 491 3.22 -27.47 0.26
N ASN A 492 3.09 -28.72 0.72
CA ASN A 492 1.98 -29.61 0.41
C ASN A 492 1.62 -29.63 -1.08
N ARG A 493 2.58 -30.09 -1.89
CA ARG A 493 2.54 -30.05 -3.36
C ARG A 493 1.25 -30.61 -3.97
N ASP A 494 0.69 -31.64 -3.35
CA ASP A 494 -0.35 -32.48 -3.94
C ASP A 494 -1.77 -32.09 -3.50
N ASP A 495 -1.95 -31.03 -2.72
CA ASP A 495 -3.27 -30.58 -2.25
C ASP A 495 -4.08 -29.80 -3.32
N GLY A 496 -3.50 -29.57 -4.50
CA GLY A 496 -4.15 -28.86 -5.60
C GLY A 496 -4.32 -27.35 -5.37
N THR A 497 -3.76 -26.80 -4.29
CA THR A 497 -3.82 -25.37 -3.97
C THR A 497 -2.46 -24.69 -4.17
N GLU A 498 -2.50 -23.39 -4.42
CA GLU A 498 -1.30 -22.55 -4.52
C GLU A 498 -1.03 -21.80 -3.23
N ILE A 499 0.21 -21.31 -3.08
CA ILE A 499 0.52 -20.33 -2.03
C ILE A 499 -0.12 -19.00 -2.42
N MET A 500 -0.89 -18.46 -1.48
CA MET A 500 -1.67 -17.23 -1.55
C MET A 500 -1.09 -16.13 -0.67
N GLY A 501 0.10 -16.30 -0.11
CA GLY A 501 0.70 -15.23 0.67
C GLY A 501 1.83 -15.68 1.56
N LEU A 502 2.73 -14.74 1.81
CA LEU A 502 3.81 -14.84 2.79
C LEU A 502 3.71 -13.65 3.73
N LYS A 503 3.87 -13.88 5.03
CA LYS A 503 4.04 -12.77 5.96
C LYS A 503 4.90 -13.13 7.16
N ALA A 504 5.89 -12.28 7.44
CA ALA A 504 6.66 -12.36 8.66
C ALA A 504 5.75 -12.02 9.85
N PHE A 505 5.82 -12.86 10.87
CA PHE A 505 5.02 -12.79 12.08
C PHE A 505 5.95 -12.79 13.28
N ALA A 506 5.67 -11.93 14.25
CA ALA A 506 6.47 -11.84 15.46
C ALA A 506 5.54 -11.83 16.67
N VAL A 507 5.63 -12.86 17.51
CA VAL A 507 4.93 -12.90 18.79
C VAL A 507 5.76 -12.11 19.78
N ALA A 508 5.33 -10.88 20.06
CA ALA A 508 5.87 -10.10 21.16
C ALA A 508 4.96 -10.28 22.38
N GLU A 509 5.16 -11.36 23.12
CA GLU A 509 4.59 -11.50 24.47
C GLU A 509 5.55 -10.91 25.50
N ALA A 510 5.01 -10.19 26.50
CA ALA A 510 5.83 -9.52 27.50
C ALA A 510 6.66 -10.53 28.32
N GLY A 511 7.98 -10.50 28.15
CA GLY A 511 8.93 -11.32 28.92
C GLY A 511 9.53 -12.50 28.14
N ILE A 512 9.10 -12.75 26.91
CA ILE A 512 9.70 -13.74 26.01
C ILE A 512 10.41 -12.98 24.89
N ILE A 513 11.61 -13.44 24.50
CA ILE A 513 12.30 -12.91 23.32
C ILE A 513 11.42 -13.10 22.10
N THR A 514 11.25 -12.05 21.30
CA THR A 514 10.38 -12.08 20.12
C THR A 514 10.90 -13.12 19.14
N GLN A 515 10.25 -14.29 19.08
CA GLN A 515 10.52 -15.26 18.04
C GLN A 515 9.81 -14.79 16.77
N GLN A 516 10.59 -14.51 15.74
CA GLN A 516 10.05 -14.26 14.42
C GLN A 516 9.79 -15.61 13.75
N GLN A 517 8.66 -15.71 13.08
CA GLN A 517 8.25 -16.86 12.28
C GLN A 517 7.81 -16.33 10.92
N LEU A 518 7.92 -17.15 9.88
CA LEU A 518 7.34 -16.85 8.57
C LEU A 518 6.06 -17.66 8.40
N VAL A 519 4.95 -16.98 8.11
CA VAL A 519 3.66 -17.63 7.88
C VAL A 519 3.42 -17.72 6.39
N VAL A 520 3.08 -18.92 5.92
CA VAL A 520 2.71 -19.21 4.54
C VAL A 520 1.22 -19.55 4.51
N PHE A 521 0.46 -18.82 3.69
CA PHE A 521 -0.96 -19.09 3.50
C PHE A 521 -1.18 -19.78 2.15
N LYS A 522 -1.95 -20.87 2.15
CA LYS A 522 -2.61 -21.41 0.94
C LYS A 522 -4.10 -21.08 1.00
N ASN A 523 -4.90 -21.53 0.04
CA ASN A 523 -6.34 -21.23 0.01
C ASN A 523 -7.08 -21.63 1.31
N PHE A 524 -6.78 -22.82 1.84
CA PHE A 524 -7.50 -23.44 2.97
C PHE A 524 -6.60 -23.95 4.09
N THR A 525 -5.29 -23.70 4.00
CA THR A 525 -4.33 -24.17 5.00
C THR A 525 -3.29 -23.09 5.27
N THR A 526 -2.74 -23.11 6.47
CA THR A 526 -1.71 -22.18 6.93
C THR A 526 -0.52 -22.98 7.46
N TYR A 527 0.69 -22.52 7.17
CA TYR A 527 1.93 -23.14 7.62
C TYR A 527 2.81 -22.09 8.32
N LEU A 528 3.50 -22.53 9.36
CA LEU A 528 4.53 -21.80 10.05
C LEU A 528 5.90 -22.33 9.67
N ILE A 529 6.81 -21.42 9.38
CA ILE A 529 8.22 -21.69 9.16
C ILE A 529 8.98 -21.08 10.34
N ASN A 530 9.57 -21.95 11.14
CA ASN A 530 10.51 -21.60 12.21
C ASN A 530 11.94 -21.71 11.67
N GLY A 531 12.81 -20.78 12.05
CA GLY A 531 14.20 -20.74 11.59
C GLY A 531 14.34 -20.41 10.09
N VAL A 532 15.53 -20.63 9.55
CA VAL A 532 15.88 -20.46 8.12
C VAL A 532 16.44 -21.77 7.58
N PHE A 533 16.45 -21.97 6.26
CA PHE A 533 17.05 -23.19 5.70
C PHE A 533 18.49 -23.39 6.20
N GLY A 534 18.82 -24.61 6.60
CA GLY A 534 20.12 -24.97 7.18
C GLY A 534 20.26 -24.70 8.68
N ALA A 535 19.34 -23.97 9.32
CA ALA A 535 19.33 -23.81 10.77
C ALA A 535 18.86 -25.09 11.48
N ALA A 536 19.40 -25.36 12.68
CA ALA A 536 19.09 -26.56 13.45
C ALA A 536 17.62 -26.61 13.93
N ASP A 537 16.97 -25.45 14.04
CA ASP A 537 15.57 -25.28 14.41
C ASP A 537 14.65 -25.09 13.19
N PHE A 538 15.15 -25.29 11.97
CA PHE A 538 14.34 -25.18 10.77
C PHE A 538 13.21 -26.21 10.77
N ALA A 539 11.98 -25.73 10.78
CA ALA A 539 10.80 -26.58 10.71
C ALA A 539 9.67 -25.87 9.95
N ILE A 540 9.01 -26.63 9.08
CA ILE A 540 7.77 -26.23 8.43
C ILE A 540 6.65 -27.02 9.08
N GLN A 541 5.72 -26.35 9.75
CA GLN A 541 4.64 -26.97 10.50
C GLN A 541 3.31 -26.46 9.95
N GLN A 542 2.39 -27.36 9.65
CA GLN A 542 1.02 -26.97 9.35
C GLN A 542 0.33 -26.52 10.64
N CYS A 543 -0.35 -25.39 10.59
CA CYS A 543 -1.15 -24.90 11.72
C CYS A 543 -2.49 -25.66 11.78
N GLU A 544 -3.05 -25.80 12.98
CA GLU A 544 -4.36 -26.41 13.21
C GLU A 544 -5.50 -25.43 12.87
N THR A 545 -5.54 -24.98 11.62
CA THR A 545 -6.56 -24.08 11.08
C THR A 545 -6.90 -24.48 9.65
N ASP A 546 -8.19 -24.43 9.33
CA ASP A 546 -8.73 -24.56 7.98
C ASP A 546 -8.87 -23.20 7.27
N GLN A 547 -8.52 -22.11 7.95
CA GLN A 547 -8.62 -20.75 7.43
C GLN A 547 -7.32 -20.36 6.74
N GLY A 548 -7.25 -20.57 5.43
CA GLY A 548 -6.13 -20.12 4.60
C GLY A 548 -6.18 -18.62 4.27
N CYS A 549 -5.91 -18.25 3.03
CA CYS A 549 -6.09 -16.90 2.51
C CYS A 549 -6.57 -16.96 1.06
N ILE A 550 -7.58 -16.15 0.72
CA ILE A 550 -8.10 -16.08 -0.66
C ILE A 550 -7.73 -14.77 -1.36
N ALA A 551 -7.32 -13.75 -0.60
CA ALA A 551 -6.93 -12.45 -1.12
C ALA A 551 -5.55 -12.05 -0.57
N PRO A 552 -4.45 -12.35 -1.28
CA PRO A 552 -3.08 -12.29 -0.76
C PRO A 552 -2.68 -10.91 -0.22
N ARG A 553 -3.21 -9.85 -0.81
CA ARG A 553 -2.86 -8.47 -0.45
C ARG A 553 -3.72 -7.90 0.67
N THR A 554 -4.61 -8.71 1.24
CA THR A 554 -5.32 -8.38 2.48
C THR A 554 -4.51 -8.71 3.73
N ILE A 555 -3.42 -9.48 3.60
CA ILE A 555 -2.61 -9.90 4.74
C ILE A 555 -1.90 -8.69 5.35
N GLN A 556 -2.19 -8.40 6.62
CA GLN A 556 -1.54 -7.34 7.40
C GLN A 556 -1.18 -7.85 8.79
N PHE A 557 0.03 -7.53 9.27
CA PHE A 557 0.36 -7.72 10.68
C PHE A 557 -0.23 -6.59 11.50
N VAL A 558 -1.25 -6.91 12.30
CA VAL A 558 -2.00 -5.99 13.13
C VAL A 558 -1.57 -6.17 14.59
N PRO A 559 -0.85 -5.19 15.18
CA PRO A 559 -0.34 -5.30 16.53
C PRO A 559 -1.45 -5.61 17.55
N GLY A 560 -1.24 -6.63 18.38
CA GLY A 560 -2.20 -7.08 19.40
C GLY A 560 -3.27 -8.06 18.92
N PHE A 561 -3.38 -8.29 17.61
CA PHE A 561 -4.34 -9.25 17.02
C PHE A 561 -3.64 -10.38 16.26
N GLY A 562 -2.59 -10.07 15.50
CA GLY A 562 -1.83 -11.03 14.71
C GLY A 562 -1.90 -10.73 13.21
N LEU A 563 -1.93 -11.76 12.36
CA LEU A 563 -2.04 -11.60 10.90
C LEU A 563 -3.51 -11.58 10.47
N MET A 564 -4.05 -10.39 10.23
CA MET A 564 -5.40 -10.22 9.68
C MET A 564 -5.41 -10.38 8.16
N ARG A 565 -6.41 -11.08 7.62
CA ARG A 565 -6.57 -11.33 6.17
C ARG A 565 -7.99 -11.77 5.82
N LEU A 566 -8.33 -11.72 4.54
CA LEU A 566 -9.56 -12.31 3.99
C LEU A 566 -9.37 -13.81 3.68
N THR A 567 -10.26 -14.61 4.22
CA THR A 567 -10.35 -16.06 4.06
C THR A 567 -11.68 -16.43 3.41
N HIS A 568 -11.90 -17.72 3.11
CA HIS A 568 -13.16 -18.21 2.57
C HIS A 568 -14.35 -18.12 3.56
N LEU A 569 -14.08 -17.92 4.87
CA LEU A 569 -15.11 -17.69 5.90
C LEU A 569 -15.29 -16.20 6.26
N GLY A 570 -14.50 -15.31 5.66
CA GLY A 570 -14.47 -13.88 5.97
C GLY A 570 -13.13 -13.41 6.53
N VAL A 571 -13.10 -12.31 7.26
CA VAL A 571 -11.85 -11.73 7.79
C VAL A 571 -11.45 -12.44 9.08
N SER A 572 -10.31 -13.12 9.07
CA SER A 572 -9.73 -13.77 10.24
C SER A 572 -8.43 -13.12 10.67
N ALA A 573 -8.06 -13.28 11.94
CA ALA A 573 -6.72 -12.99 12.44
C ALA A 573 -6.05 -14.27 12.92
N PHE A 574 -4.85 -14.54 12.41
CA PHE A 574 -4.01 -15.65 12.87
C PHE A 574 -3.05 -15.16 13.95
N ASP A 575 -3.13 -15.76 15.14
CA ASP A 575 -2.37 -15.36 16.34
C ASP A 575 -1.04 -16.10 16.50
N GLY A 576 -0.64 -16.90 15.52
CA GLY A 576 0.54 -17.78 15.60
C GLY A 576 0.21 -19.23 15.96
N VAL A 577 -1.02 -19.52 16.39
CA VAL A 577 -1.46 -20.87 16.74
C VAL A 577 -2.76 -21.22 16.02
N LYS A 578 -3.75 -20.32 16.10
CA LYS A 578 -5.10 -20.50 15.57
C LYS A 578 -5.60 -19.25 14.86
N ASP A 579 -6.65 -19.43 14.08
CA ASP A 579 -7.41 -18.31 13.53
C ASP A 579 -8.59 -17.94 14.44
N THR A 580 -8.85 -16.64 14.55
CA THR A 580 -10.07 -16.09 15.12
C THR A 580 -10.79 -15.29 14.05
N LEU A 581 -12.08 -15.55 13.85
CA LEU A 581 -12.91 -14.88 12.87
C LEU A 581 -13.45 -13.55 13.44
N PHE A 582 -13.24 -12.45 12.73
CA PHE A 582 -13.64 -11.10 13.16
C PHE A 582 -14.81 -10.53 12.36
N SER A 583 -15.15 -11.12 11.21
CA SER A 583 -16.12 -10.52 10.29
C SER A 583 -17.57 -10.97 10.49
N THR A 584 -17.92 -11.67 11.57
CA THR A 584 -19.28 -12.19 11.78
C THR A 584 -20.35 -11.10 11.69
N GLU A 585 -20.03 -9.89 12.11
CA GLU A 585 -20.91 -8.72 12.11
C GLU A 585 -21.15 -8.13 10.70
N ILE A 586 -20.24 -8.38 9.76
CA ILE A 586 -20.32 -7.89 8.37
C ILE A 586 -20.62 -9.00 7.35
N TYR A 587 -21.04 -10.18 7.81
CA TYR A 587 -21.38 -11.30 6.93
C TYR A 587 -22.38 -10.97 5.82
N PRO A 588 -23.45 -10.20 6.04
CA PRO A 588 -24.34 -9.79 4.94
C PRO A 588 -23.62 -9.07 3.81
N TYR A 589 -22.61 -8.25 4.13
CA TYR A 589 -21.82 -7.54 3.14
C TYR A 589 -20.76 -8.41 2.46
N LEU A 590 -20.36 -9.52 3.07
CA LEU A 590 -19.40 -10.45 2.49
C LEU A 590 -20.13 -11.49 1.63
N PHE A 591 -21.14 -12.17 2.16
CA PHE A 591 -21.76 -13.33 1.51
C PHE A 591 -23.16 -13.05 0.94
N GLY A 592 -23.72 -11.88 1.25
CA GLY A 592 -25.08 -11.51 0.89
C GLY A 592 -26.05 -11.98 1.97
N ASP A 593 -27.17 -11.26 2.09
CA ASP A 593 -28.32 -11.72 2.84
C ASP A 593 -29.56 -11.60 1.95
N LEU A 594 -30.25 -12.71 1.74
CA LEU A 594 -31.47 -12.75 0.94
C LEU A 594 -32.59 -11.89 1.55
N ASN A 595 -32.51 -11.58 2.86
CA ASN A 595 -33.48 -10.76 3.55
C ASN A 595 -33.16 -9.25 3.49
N GLN A 596 -31.95 -8.87 3.06
CA GLN A 596 -31.50 -7.47 2.98
C GLN A 596 -31.02 -7.17 1.54
N PRO A 597 -31.96 -7.05 0.57
CA PRO A 597 -31.62 -6.86 -0.84
C PRO A 597 -30.93 -5.52 -1.14
N ASP A 598 -30.96 -4.57 -0.20
CA ASP A 598 -30.22 -3.30 -0.24
C ASP A 598 -28.70 -3.50 -0.04
N ILE A 599 -28.29 -4.60 0.59
CA ILE A 599 -26.89 -4.93 0.83
C ILE A 599 -26.32 -5.74 -0.33
N LYS A 600 -25.46 -5.11 -1.12
CA LYS A 600 -24.69 -5.80 -2.14
C LYS A 600 -23.52 -6.56 -1.50
N PRO A 601 -23.35 -7.87 -1.74
CA PRO A 601 -22.21 -8.62 -1.22
C PRO A 601 -20.90 -8.29 -1.96
N ILE A 602 -19.76 -8.75 -1.42
CA ILE A 602 -18.52 -8.75 -2.21
C ILE A 602 -18.65 -9.69 -3.41
N ASP A 603 -17.97 -9.34 -4.50
CA ASP A 603 -17.85 -10.22 -5.65
C ASP A 603 -16.75 -11.26 -5.38
N TRP A 604 -17.14 -12.44 -4.91
CA TRP A 604 -16.21 -13.53 -4.60
C TRP A 604 -15.43 -14.05 -5.82
N ALA A 605 -15.93 -13.83 -7.05
CA ALA A 605 -15.17 -14.18 -8.25
C ALA A 605 -13.93 -13.30 -8.41
N PHE A 606 -13.93 -12.11 -7.81
CA PHE A 606 -12.83 -11.15 -7.82
C PHE A 606 -12.26 -10.85 -6.43
N ALA A 607 -12.68 -11.54 -5.37
CA ALA A 607 -12.24 -11.25 -4.02
C ALA A 607 -10.71 -11.26 -3.85
N TYR A 608 -9.99 -12.01 -4.69
CA TYR A 608 -8.53 -12.01 -4.72
C TYR A 608 -7.89 -10.65 -5.05
N PHE A 609 -8.62 -9.75 -5.72
CA PHE A 609 -8.21 -8.37 -5.96
C PHE A 609 -8.22 -7.51 -4.70
N SER A 610 -8.85 -7.96 -3.62
CA SER A 610 -8.95 -7.18 -2.39
C SER A 610 -7.58 -6.77 -1.84
N LYS A 611 -7.49 -5.57 -1.29
CA LYS A 611 -6.27 -4.97 -0.74
C LYS A 611 -6.52 -4.52 0.69
N ALA A 612 -5.54 -4.67 1.57
CA ALA A 612 -5.63 -4.12 2.92
C ALA A 612 -4.45 -3.22 3.27
N ALA A 613 -4.72 -2.30 4.18
CA ALA A 613 -3.75 -1.43 4.81
C ALA A 613 -4.12 -1.24 6.29
N GLN A 614 -3.22 -0.58 7.03
CA GLN A 614 -3.52 -0.12 8.38
C GLN A 614 -3.72 1.39 8.38
N VAL A 615 -4.63 1.86 9.22
CA VAL A 615 -4.77 3.28 9.56
C VAL A 615 -4.18 3.46 10.95
N ALA A 616 -3.46 4.55 11.18
CA ALA A 616 -2.80 4.79 12.47
C ALA A 616 -3.70 5.54 13.45
N ASP A 617 -4.60 6.40 12.96
CA ASP A 617 -5.48 7.20 13.80
C ASP A 617 -6.87 7.39 13.15
N PRO A 618 -7.94 6.77 13.71
CA PRO A 618 -7.85 5.74 14.74
C PRO A 618 -7.08 4.51 14.23
N PRO A 619 -6.51 3.68 15.12
CA PRO A 619 -5.83 2.46 14.71
C PRO A 619 -6.85 1.48 14.11
N MET A 620 -6.80 1.24 12.80
CA MET A 620 -7.74 0.37 12.09
C MET A 620 -7.03 -0.61 11.15
N TYR A 621 -7.62 -1.78 10.96
CA TYR A 621 -7.39 -2.62 9.78
C TYR A 621 -8.43 -2.26 8.73
N ILE A 622 -8.00 -1.86 7.53
CA ILE A 622 -8.91 -1.54 6.44
C ILE A 622 -8.69 -2.48 5.26
N MET A 623 -9.78 -2.90 4.61
CA MET A 623 -9.76 -3.85 3.50
C MET A 623 -10.71 -3.39 2.40
N ALA A 624 -10.15 -3.03 1.25
CA ALA A 624 -10.92 -2.73 0.04
C ALA A 624 -11.26 -4.01 -0.71
N CYS A 625 -12.52 -4.16 -1.12
CA CYS A 625 -13.06 -5.33 -1.82
C CYS A 625 -13.89 -4.92 -3.05
N PRO A 626 -13.94 -5.78 -4.08
CA PRO A 626 -14.91 -5.63 -5.16
C PRO A 626 -16.31 -6.01 -4.68
N VAL A 627 -17.34 -5.29 -5.15
CA VAL A 627 -18.74 -5.49 -4.76
C VAL A 627 -19.55 -5.96 -5.97
N LEU A 628 -20.42 -6.95 -5.75
CA LEU A 628 -21.26 -7.51 -6.80
C LEU A 628 -22.19 -6.44 -7.38
N GLY A 629 -22.10 -6.22 -8.70
CA GLY A 629 -22.97 -5.27 -9.39
C GLY A 629 -22.62 -3.79 -9.21
N ASP A 630 -21.55 -3.46 -8.48
CA ASP A 630 -20.98 -2.11 -8.48
C ASP A 630 -19.99 -1.98 -9.65
N ASN A 631 -20.54 -1.70 -10.82
CA ASN A 631 -19.73 -1.11 -11.88
C ASN A 631 -19.42 0.33 -11.47
N CYS A 632 -18.13 0.69 -11.50
CA CYS A 632 -17.62 2.06 -11.34
C CYS A 632 -18.65 3.11 -11.78
N GLN A 633 -19.20 3.87 -10.83
CA GLN A 633 -20.19 4.92 -11.07
C GLN A 633 -19.63 6.14 -11.85
N LEU A 634 -18.49 6.02 -12.51
CA LEU A 634 -18.06 6.99 -13.54
C LEU A 634 -18.97 6.98 -14.78
N LEU A 635 -19.85 5.97 -14.90
CA LEU A 635 -21.06 6.02 -15.76
C LEU A 635 -22.35 6.20 -14.94
N GLY A 636 -22.22 6.83 -13.76
CA GLY A 636 -23.30 7.15 -12.86
C GLY A 636 -24.45 7.78 -13.61
N SER A 637 -25.65 7.24 -13.38
CA SER A 637 -26.92 7.65 -13.94
C SER A 637 -27.24 7.29 -15.39
N LEU A 638 -26.58 6.33 -16.02
CA LEU A 638 -27.19 5.69 -17.20
C LEU A 638 -28.20 4.63 -16.70
N PRO A 639 -29.52 4.91 -16.70
CA PRO A 639 -30.51 3.97 -16.20
C PRO A 639 -30.37 2.67 -16.99
N ALA A 640 -29.99 1.57 -16.32
CA ALA A 640 -29.81 0.21 -16.85
C ALA A 640 -30.01 0.13 -18.37
N ALA A 641 -29.05 0.67 -19.12
CA ALA A 641 -29.33 1.00 -20.50
C ALA A 641 -29.42 -0.27 -21.33
N GLN A 642 -30.62 -0.47 -21.88
CA GLN A 642 -31.02 -1.62 -22.67
C GLN A 642 -30.29 -1.58 -24.01
N PHE A 643 -29.08 -2.14 -24.06
CA PHE A 643 -28.55 -2.56 -25.35
C PHE A 643 -29.49 -3.63 -25.90
N THR A 644 -30.22 -3.29 -26.96
CA THR A 644 -31.09 -4.24 -27.63
C THR A 644 -30.29 -4.88 -28.76
N ILE A 645 -30.08 -6.19 -28.66
CA ILE A 645 -29.52 -6.99 -29.74
C ILE A 645 -30.68 -7.66 -30.46
N ALA A 646 -30.87 -7.33 -31.74
CA ALA A 646 -31.90 -7.92 -32.58
C ALA A 646 -31.25 -8.68 -33.75
N VAL A 647 -31.82 -9.84 -34.10
CA VAL A 647 -31.39 -10.68 -35.23
C VAL A 647 -32.32 -10.41 -36.42
N HIS A 648 -31.77 -10.13 -37.59
CA HIS A 648 -32.53 -9.77 -38.78
C HIS A 648 -32.07 -10.56 -40.01
N SER A 649 -32.94 -10.76 -41.00
CA SER A 649 -32.59 -11.25 -42.35
C SER A 649 -32.39 -10.07 -43.32
N GLN A 650 -31.31 -10.05 -44.11
CA GLN A 650 -30.97 -8.94 -45.02
C GLN A 650 -31.99 -8.73 -46.17
N PRO A 651 -32.29 -7.46 -46.55
CA PRO A 651 -32.81 -7.12 -47.87
C PRO A 651 -31.64 -7.02 -48.87
N ASN A 652 -31.82 -7.61 -50.06
CA ASN A 652 -30.86 -7.74 -51.16
C ASN A 652 -29.89 -6.53 -51.35
N GLY A 653 -28.58 -6.80 -51.40
CA GLY A 653 -27.63 -5.98 -52.17
C GLY A 653 -26.25 -5.71 -51.58
N VAL A 654 -25.98 -6.02 -50.32
CA VAL A 654 -24.67 -5.84 -49.69
C VAL A 654 -24.32 -7.11 -48.92
N VAL A 655 -23.09 -7.62 -49.02
CA VAL A 655 -22.67 -8.87 -48.37
C VAL A 655 -21.92 -8.54 -47.08
N PRO A 656 -22.57 -8.49 -45.90
CA PRO A 656 -21.88 -8.39 -44.62
C PRO A 656 -21.22 -9.73 -44.20
N PRO A 657 -20.34 -9.71 -43.18
CA PRO A 657 -19.76 -10.93 -42.61
C PRO A 657 -20.85 -11.92 -42.16
N GLN A 658 -20.69 -13.17 -42.57
CA GLN A 658 -21.67 -14.24 -42.37
C GLN A 658 -21.56 -14.82 -40.95
N PHE A 659 -22.68 -14.88 -40.21
CA PHE A 659 -22.75 -15.58 -38.92
C PHE A 659 -23.33 -16.98 -39.12
N PRO A 660 -22.55 -18.06 -38.94
CA PRO A 660 -23.08 -19.41 -39.00
C PRO A 660 -24.12 -19.66 -37.88
N PRO A 661 -25.05 -20.62 -38.05
CA PRO A 661 -25.95 -21.01 -36.97
C PRO A 661 -25.17 -21.39 -35.71
N GLY A 662 -25.60 -20.87 -34.57
CA GLY A 662 -24.88 -21.03 -33.31
C GLY A 662 -25.42 -20.14 -32.20
N THR A 663 -24.95 -20.36 -30.98
CA THR A 663 -25.25 -19.51 -29.83
C THR A 663 -24.13 -18.49 -29.68
N TYR A 664 -24.49 -17.21 -29.73
CA TYR A 664 -23.56 -16.10 -29.65
C TYR A 664 -23.68 -15.35 -28.33
N PHE A 665 -22.55 -14.81 -27.89
CA PHE A 665 -22.37 -13.99 -26.71
C PHE A 665 -21.74 -12.68 -27.15
N PHE A 666 -22.24 -11.55 -26.63
CA PHE A 666 -21.83 -10.22 -27.06
C PHE A 666 -21.27 -9.41 -25.90
N ARG A 667 -20.35 -8.51 -26.17
CA ARG A 667 -19.81 -7.55 -25.20
C ARG A 667 -19.67 -6.19 -25.84
N ILE A 668 -19.88 -5.12 -25.09
CA ILE A 668 -19.87 -3.76 -25.64
C ILE A 668 -18.98 -2.89 -24.79
N THR A 669 -17.97 -2.25 -25.38
CA THR A 669 -17.05 -1.39 -24.67
C THR A 669 -17.14 0.06 -25.17
N LEU A 670 -16.96 1.01 -24.26
CA LEU A 670 -16.83 2.43 -24.57
C LEU A 670 -15.41 2.74 -25.02
N ARG A 671 -15.26 3.33 -26.21
CA ARG A 671 -13.97 3.69 -26.77
C ARG A 671 -13.65 5.16 -26.51
N GLY A 672 -12.67 5.42 -25.65
CA GLY A 672 -12.05 6.73 -25.50
C GLY A 672 -10.98 6.99 -26.57
N PRO A 673 -10.48 8.22 -26.70
CA PRO A 673 -9.38 8.57 -27.61
C PRO A 673 -8.05 7.87 -27.27
N LEU A 674 -7.88 7.38 -26.03
CA LEU A 674 -6.63 6.78 -25.57
C LEU A 674 -6.76 5.31 -25.15
N MET A 675 -7.92 4.88 -24.63
CA MET A 675 -8.13 3.52 -24.09
C MET A 675 -9.62 3.13 -24.12
N GLU A 676 -9.91 1.83 -24.09
CA GLU A 676 -11.24 1.32 -23.72
C GLU A 676 -11.44 1.50 -22.23
N THR A 677 -12.57 2.09 -21.83
CA THR A 677 -12.72 2.67 -20.49
C THR A 677 -13.91 2.15 -19.71
N ALA A 678 -14.82 1.42 -20.37
CA ALA A 678 -15.87 0.66 -19.69
C ALA A 678 -16.26 -0.54 -20.55
N ILE A 679 -16.43 -1.70 -19.92
CA ILE A 679 -16.79 -2.96 -20.55
C ILE A 679 -18.18 -3.35 -20.06
N SER A 680 -19.13 -3.53 -20.98
CA SER A 680 -20.40 -4.14 -20.65
C SER A 680 -20.15 -5.59 -20.23
N PRO A 681 -20.94 -6.10 -19.31
CA PRO A 681 -21.13 -7.53 -19.15
C PRO A 681 -21.53 -8.19 -20.45
N GLU A 682 -21.35 -9.49 -20.48
CA GLU A 682 -21.73 -10.30 -21.61
C GLU A 682 -23.26 -10.35 -21.77
N LEU A 683 -23.73 -10.08 -22.99
CA LEU A 683 -25.11 -10.10 -23.43
C LEU A 683 -25.34 -11.39 -24.23
N GLY A 684 -26.07 -12.36 -23.66
CA GLY A 684 -26.33 -13.66 -24.28
C GLY A 684 -26.63 -14.75 -23.25
N PRO A 685 -26.96 -15.99 -23.67
CA PRO A 685 -26.82 -16.55 -25.02
C PRO A 685 -27.90 -16.08 -26.03
N ILE A 686 -27.49 -15.77 -27.26
CA ILE A 686 -28.39 -15.50 -28.40
C ILE A 686 -28.22 -16.60 -29.46
N THR A 687 -29.19 -17.49 -29.58
CA THR A 687 -29.14 -18.62 -30.51
C THR A 687 -29.70 -18.25 -31.88
N ILE A 688 -28.89 -18.38 -32.94
CA ILE A 688 -29.35 -18.37 -34.33
C ILE A 688 -29.81 -19.80 -34.68
N PRO A 689 -31.12 -20.05 -34.90
CA PRO A 689 -31.60 -21.38 -35.25
C PRO A 689 -31.09 -21.84 -36.62
N GLY A 690 -30.67 -23.10 -36.72
CA GLY A 690 -30.11 -23.69 -37.95
C GLY A 690 -31.08 -23.79 -39.14
N ASN A 691 -32.39 -23.62 -38.90
CA ASN A 691 -33.41 -23.78 -39.94
C ASN A 691 -33.55 -22.59 -40.89
N VAL A 692 -32.77 -21.51 -40.71
CA VAL A 692 -32.78 -20.33 -41.60
C VAL A 692 -32.01 -20.61 -42.92
N MET A 693 -31.22 -21.69 -42.99
CA MET A 693 -30.37 -22.03 -44.16
C MET A 693 -31.12 -22.67 -45.35
N ASN A 694 -32.42 -22.94 -45.24
CA ASN A 694 -33.22 -23.49 -46.35
C ASN A 694 -33.90 -22.42 -47.22
N GLN A 695 -33.67 -21.14 -46.96
CA GLN A 695 -34.05 -20.06 -47.86
C GLN A 695 -32.93 -19.78 -48.88
N PRO A 696 -33.25 -19.35 -50.11
CA PRO A 696 -32.24 -19.06 -51.13
C PRO A 696 -31.15 -18.11 -50.59
N PRO A 697 -29.90 -18.21 -51.07
CA PRO A 697 -28.68 -17.60 -50.49
C PRO A 697 -28.64 -16.06 -50.46
N THR A 698 -29.77 -15.39 -50.64
CA THR A 698 -29.91 -13.95 -50.74
C THR A 698 -30.31 -13.25 -49.44
N ALA A 699 -30.61 -13.98 -48.35
CA ALA A 699 -31.04 -13.38 -47.08
C ALA A 699 -30.33 -14.03 -45.87
N LEU A 700 -29.10 -13.60 -45.59
CA LEU A 700 -28.35 -14.06 -44.41
C LEU A 700 -28.66 -13.24 -43.15
N PRO A 701 -28.56 -13.85 -41.96
CA PRO A 701 -28.82 -13.16 -40.70
C PRO A 701 -27.70 -12.16 -40.35
N TYR A 702 -28.08 -11.00 -39.81
CA TYR A 702 -27.19 -10.00 -39.22
C TYR A 702 -27.75 -9.52 -37.88
N PHE A 703 -26.88 -8.96 -37.03
CA PHE A 703 -27.24 -8.41 -35.73
C PHE A 703 -27.25 -6.89 -35.77
N THR A 704 -28.22 -6.29 -35.08
CA THR A 704 -28.20 -4.85 -34.79
C THR A 704 -28.03 -4.67 -33.29
N VAL A 705 -27.06 -3.86 -32.90
CA VAL A 705 -26.87 -3.44 -31.51
C VAL A 705 -27.34 -1.99 -31.41
N GLN A 706 -28.46 -1.78 -30.74
CA GLN A 706 -28.99 -0.43 -30.51
C GLN A 706 -28.70 -0.01 -29.08
N SER A 707 -28.03 1.13 -28.93
CA SER A 707 -27.94 1.86 -27.67
C SER A 707 -28.99 2.96 -27.66
N SER A 708 -29.79 3.02 -26.61
CA SER A 708 -30.69 4.15 -26.37
C SER A 708 -29.96 5.37 -25.80
N LEU A 709 -28.65 5.27 -25.58
CA LEU A 709 -27.84 6.31 -24.95
C LEU A 709 -27.05 7.11 -25.98
N PRO A 710 -27.00 8.45 -25.84
CA PRO A 710 -26.01 9.24 -26.56
C PRO A 710 -24.59 8.82 -26.11
N LEU A 711 -23.63 8.92 -27.04
CA LEU A 711 -22.22 8.69 -26.73
C LEU A 711 -21.78 9.71 -25.66
N PRO A 712 -21.21 9.30 -24.51
CA PRO A 712 -20.77 10.24 -23.50
C PRO A 712 -19.70 11.19 -24.05
N THR A 713 -19.71 12.43 -23.57
CA THR A 713 -18.73 13.45 -24.01
C THR A 713 -17.31 12.98 -23.71
N GLY A 714 -16.42 13.04 -24.71
CA GLY A 714 -15.02 12.59 -24.59
C GLY A 714 -14.75 11.18 -25.13
N TYR A 715 -15.76 10.47 -25.61
CA TYR A 715 -15.62 9.15 -26.24
C TYR A 715 -15.71 9.25 -27.77
N THR A 716 -15.05 8.35 -28.48
CA THR A 716 -14.98 8.31 -29.96
C THR A 716 -15.91 7.28 -30.58
N GLY A 717 -16.46 6.36 -29.79
CA GLY A 717 -17.47 5.40 -30.23
C GLY A 717 -17.67 4.25 -29.26
N TRP A 718 -18.36 3.21 -29.74
CA TRP A 718 -18.55 1.92 -29.10
C TRP A 718 -17.78 0.83 -29.86
N ARG A 719 -17.31 -0.19 -29.15
CA ARG A 719 -16.79 -1.43 -29.73
C ARG A 719 -17.66 -2.59 -29.30
N VAL A 720 -18.17 -3.37 -30.25
CA VAL A 720 -18.99 -4.56 -29.98
C VAL A 720 -18.16 -5.80 -30.26
N TYR A 721 -18.00 -6.67 -29.28
CA TYR A 721 -17.42 -8.00 -29.41
C TYR A 721 -18.51 -9.07 -29.53
N TRP A 722 -18.20 -10.17 -30.23
CA TRP A 722 -19.05 -11.37 -30.26
C TRP A 722 -18.25 -12.67 -30.37
N GLY A 723 -18.82 -13.76 -29.85
CA GLY A 723 -18.23 -15.11 -29.86
C GLY A 723 -19.27 -16.21 -29.77
N SER A 724 -18.97 -17.40 -30.29
CA SER A 724 -19.94 -18.52 -30.36
C SER A 724 -19.63 -19.72 -29.45
N ASN A 725 -18.54 -19.67 -28.68
CA ASN A 725 -17.98 -20.84 -27.97
C ASN A 725 -18.26 -20.81 -26.46
N GLY A 726 -19.37 -20.20 -26.04
CA GLY A 726 -19.73 -20.04 -24.62
C GLY A 726 -19.41 -18.63 -24.08
N PRO A 727 -19.75 -18.36 -22.80
CA PRO A 727 -19.36 -17.13 -22.15
C PRO A 727 -17.85 -16.88 -22.14
N GLY A 728 -17.42 -15.65 -22.38
CA GLY A 728 -16.03 -15.20 -22.49
C GLY A 728 -15.36 -15.50 -23.82
N SER A 729 -16.12 -16.00 -24.81
CA SER A 729 -15.56 -16.43 -26.10
C SER A 729 -15.54 -15.37 -27.20
N GLU A 730 -15.68 -14.09 -26.86
CA GLU A 730 -15.84 -13.01 -27.84
C GLU A 730 -14.54 -12.74 -28.62
N THR A 731 -14.33 -13.47 -29.73
CA THR A 731 -13.11 -13.43 -30.55
C THR A 731 -13.16 -12.40 -31.68
N HIS A 732 -14.33 -11.87 -31.98
CA HIS A 732 -14.54 -10.90 -33.05
C HIS A 732 -15.02 -9.59 -32.46
N TYR A 733 -14.71 -8.47 -33.12
CA TYR A 733 -15.23 -7.17 -32.73
C TYR A 733 -15.47 -6.24 -33.93
N GLN A 734 -16.28 -5.21 -33.72
CA GLN A 734 -16.52 -4.13 -34.68
C GLN A 734 -16.61 -2.79 -33.96
N ASP A 735 -15.89 -1.80 -34.50
CA ASP A 735 -15.88 -0.42 -34.01
C ASP A 735 -16.97 0.40 -34.68
N THR A 736 -17.59 1.29 -33.90
CA THR A 736 -18.46 2.36 -34.40
C THR A 736 -17.67 3.68 -34.40
N GLY A 737 -17.81 4.47 -35.47
CA GLY A 737 -17.12 5.76 -35.61
C GLY A 737 -17.85 6.92 -34.90
N PRO A 738 -17.17 8.06 -34.67
CA PRO A 738 -17.71 9.23 -33.97
C PRO A 738 -18.79 9.98 -34.78
N GLU A 739 -18.85 9.78 -36.10
CA GLU A 739 -19.82 10.43 -36.99
C GLU A 739 -21.25 9.87 -36.88
N MET A 740 -21.46 8.81 -36.09
CA MET A 740 -22.79 8.24 -35.81
C MET A 740 -23.41 8.86 -34.54
N ALA A 741 -23.38 10.19 -34.43
CA ALA A 741 -23.84 10.95 -33.25
C ALA A 741 -25.37 11.18 -33.19
N SER A 742 -26.16 10.55 -34.06
CA SER A 742 -27.63 10.50 -33.94
C SER A 742 -28.05 9.10 -33.47
N PRO A 743 -28.94 8.95 -32.45
CA PRO A 743 -29.40 7.65 -31.98
C PRO A 743 -30.35 6.93 -32.95
N SER A 744 -30.50 7.43 -34.18
CA SER A 744 -31.23 6.76 -35.25
C SER A 744 -30.25 6.06 -36.20
N PHE A 745 -30.04 4.76 -35.99
CA PHE A 745 -29.67 3.89 -37.10
C PHE A 745 -30.75 4.02 -38.19
N THR A 746 -30.38 4.07 -39.47
CA THR A 746 -31.34 3.97 -40.57
C THR A 746 -32.14 2.68 -40.41
N THR A 747 -33.42 2.86 -40.10
CA THR A 747 -34.40 1.82 -39.79
C THR A 747 -34.68 0.92 -41.00
N LEU A 748 -34.78 -0.39 -40.78
CA LEU A 748 -35.73 -1.24 -41.51
C LEU A 748 -36.30 -2.27 -40.53
N GLN A 749 -37.57 -2.03 -40.16
CA GLN A 749 -38.26 -2.51 -38.97
C GLN A 749 -39.18 -3.69 -39.31
N PHE A 750 -39.25 -4.76 -38.51
CA PHE A 750 -40.43 -5.64 -38.29
C PHE A 750 -40.27 -6.49 -36.99
N PRO A 751 -41.36 -7.00 -36.37
CA PRO A 751 -41.43 -7.35 -34.95
C PRO A 751 -41.06 -8.81 -34.63
N GLY A 752 -40.36 -9.03 -33.50
CA GLY A 752 -40.19 -10.36 -32.91
C GLY A 752 -39.02 -10.45 -31.92
N THR A 753 -39.35 -10.53 -30.62
CA THR A 753 -38.48 -10.85 -29.46
C THR A 753 -37.28 -9.94 -29.20
N THR A 754 -37.50 -8.92 -28.37
CA THR A 754 -36.46 -8.21 -27.61
C THR A 754 -35.96 -9.10 -26.48
N ILE A 755 -34.68 -9.49 -26.48
CA ILE A 755 -34.04 -10.08 -25.30
C ILE A 755 -33.34 -8.96 -24.54
N THR A 756 -33.89 -8.57 -23.40
CA THR A 756 -33.29 -7.58 -22.49
C THR A 756 -32.35 -8.32 -21.54
N GLY A 757 -31.05 -8.34 -21.84
CA GLY A 757 -30.03 -8.82 -20.92
C GLY A 757 -29.65 -7.70 -19.95
N THR A 758 -29.83 -7.90 -18.64
CA THR A 758 -29.26 -7.00 -17.64
C THR A 758 -27.76 -7.24 -17.54
N PRO A 759 -26.92 -6.21 -17.66
CA PRO A 759 -25.48 -6.39 -17.57
C PRO A 759 -25.06 -6.89 -16.16
N LEU A 760 -24.55 -8.12 -16.06
CA LEU A 760 -23.88 -8.68 -14.87
C LEU A 760 -22.46 -8.08 -14.68
N GLY A 761 -22.37 -6.97 -13.93
CA GLY A 761 -21.13 -6.21 -13.73
C GLY A 761 -19.97 -7.01 -13.16
N LEU A 762 -18.97 -7.33 -14.00
CA LEU A 762 -17.75 -8.05 -13.64
C LEU A 762 -16.52 -7.15 -13.93
N SER A 763 -16.25 -6.18 -13.05
CA SER A 763 -15.13 -5.24 -13.28
C SER A 763 -13.95 -5.43 -12.33
N GLY A 764 -14.04 -6.29 -11.31
CA GLY A 764 -12.99 -6.45 -10.29
C GLY A 764 -12.60 -5.16 -9.57
N THR A 765 -13.37 -4.08 -9.77
CA THR A 765 -13.09 -2.75 -9.22
C THR A 765 -13.40 -2.76 -7.74
N MET A 766 -12.49 -2.23 -6.91
CA MET A 766 -12.73 -2.12 -5.48
C MET A 766 -13.41 -0.79 -5.18
N THR A 767 -14.66 -0.85 -4.74
CA THR A 767 -15.47 0.32 -4.39
C THR A 767 -15.87 0.34 -2.92
N ARG A 768 -15.68 -0.76 -2.18
CA ARG A 768 -16.04 -0.84 -0.75
C ARG A 768 -14.83 -1.10 0.11
N ILE A 769 -14.70 -0.35 1.20
CA ILE A 769 -13.69 -0.55 2.25
C ILE A 769 -14.37 -0.99 3.54
N PHE A 770 -13.98 -2.15 4.05
CA PHE A 770 -14.29 -2.61 5.39
C PHE A 770 -13.22 -2.12 6.36
N CYS A 771 -13.61 -1.33 7.35
CA CYS A 771 -12.73 -0.75 8.36
C CYS A 771 -13.03 -1.40 9.71
N PHE A 772 -12.09 -2.16 10.24
CA PHE A 772 -12.18 -2.70 11.59
C PHE A 772 -11.37 -1.82 12.55
N ASP A 773 -12.08 -1.15 13.46
CA ASP A 773 -11.45 -0.34 14.51
C ASP A 773 -10.84 -1.26 15.56
N LEU A 774 -9.51 -1.16 15.75
CA LEU A 774 -8.76 -2.02 16.66
C LEU A 774 -8.98 -1.68 18.13
N THR A 775 -9.46 -0.46 18.42
CA THR A 775 -9.77 0.01 19.77
C THR A 775 -11.21 -0.31 20.15
N LEU A 776 -12.15 0.07 19.30
CA LEU A 776 -13.59 -0.12 19.52
C LEU A 776 -14.05 -1.54 19.22
N LYS A 777 -13.26 -2.30 18.43
CA LYS A 777 -13.58 -3.65 17.96
C LYS A 777 -14.90 -3.70 17.19
N CYS A 778 -15.12 -2.72 16.33
CA CYS A 778 -16.32 -2.62 15.51
C CYS A 778 -15.96 -2.40 14.04
N TRP A 779 -16.86 -2.83 13.15
CA TRP A 779 -16.74 -2.58 11.72
C TRP A 779 -17.40 -1.26 11.30
N THR A 780 -16.80 -0.61 10.32
CA THR A 780 -17.36 0.51 9.56
C THR A 780 -17.18 0.20 8.09
N ILE A 781 -18.18 0.52 7.27
CA ILE A 781 -18.17 0.25 5.84
C ILE A 781 -18.16 1.58 5.12
N VAL A 782 -17.22 1.74 4.19
CA VAL A 782 -17.07 2.94 3.38
C VAL A 782 -17.24 2.56 1.92
N ASP A 783 -18.30 3.08 1.30
CA ASP A 783 -18.51 2.97 -0.14
C ASP A 783 -17.91 4.20 -0.83
N LEU A 784 -16.99 3.94 -1.74
CA LEU A 784 -16.27 4.96 -2.49
C LEU A 784 -17.06 5.33 -3.75
N PRO A 785 -17.18 6.63 -4.08
CA PRO A 785 -17.82 7.08 -5.32
C PRO A 785 -16.93 6.85 -6.56
N PHE A 786 -15.71 6.35 -6.35
CA PHE A 786 -14.74 6.00 -7.37
C PHE A 786 -14.15 4.62 -7.07
N SER A 787 -13.62 3.96 -8.10
CA SER A 787 -12.94 2.67 -7.93
C SER A 787 -11.46 2.86 -7.65
N ILE A 788 -10.90 2.02 -6.77
CA ILE A 788 -9.47 1.98 -6.47
C ILE A 788 -8.86 0.64 -6.91
N SER A 789 -7.57 0.66 -7.27
CA SER A 789 -6.76 -0.51 -7.66
C SER A 789 -5.69 -0.86 -6.61
N VAL A 790 -5.28 0.13 -5.83
CA VAL A 790 -4.20 0.03 -4.84
C VAL A 790 -4.64 0.66 -3.53
N LEU A 791 -4.22 0.08 -2.41
CA LEU A 791 -4.40 0.62 -1.07
C LEU A 791 -3.13 0.36 -0.25
N LYS A 792 -2.51 1.40 0.31
CA LYS A 792 -1.28 1.26 1.09
C LYS A 792 -1.13 2.33 2.17
N GLN A 793 -0.62 1.93 3.34
CA GLN A 793 -0.15 2.86 4.36
C GLN A 793 1.31 3.24 4.10
N PHE A 794 1.58 4.54 4.10
CA PHE A 794 2.90 5.11 4.08
C PHE A 794 3.26 5.64 5.46
N ARG A 795 4.48 5.34 5.91
CA ARG A 795 5.06 5.85 7.15
C ARG A 795 6.34 6.58 6.80
N ILE A 796 6.35 7.89 7.04
CA ILE A 796 7.53 8.73 6.85
C ILE A 796 8.05 9.10 8.23
N MET A 797 9.36 9.00 8.46
CA MET A 797 9.93 9.39 9.75
C MET A 797 9.59 10.84 10.07
N GLY A 798 9.05 11.08 11.27
CA GLY A 798 8.64 12.41 11.71
C GLY A 798 7.26 12.88 11.24
N GLN A 799 6.51 12.07 10.50
CA GLN A 799 5.14 12.39 10.07
C GLN A 799 4.14 11.31 10.50
N PRO A 800 2.87 11.68 10.75
CA PRO A 800 1.80 10.71 10.95
C PRO A 800 1.67 9.78 9.72
N PRO A 801 1.40 8.48 9.92
CA PRO A 801 1.13 7.58 8.81
C PRO A 801 -0.09 8.02 7.99
N VAL A 802 -0.01 7.86 6.67
CA VAL A 802 -1.07 8.22 5.73
C VAL A 802 -1.45 7.01 4.90
N VAL A 803 -2.75 6.81 4.67
CA VAL A 803 -3.24 5.81 3.72
C VAL A 803 -3.53 6.46 2.38
N ILE A 804 -2.92 5.91 1.34
CA ILE A 804 -3.05 6.35 -0.05
C ILE A 804 -3.70 5.24 -0.86
N SER A 805 -4.55 5.62 -1.81
CA SER A 805 -5.09 4.75 -2.84
C SER A 805 -4.75 5.24 -4.24
N GLY A 806 -4.54 4.31 -5.16
CA GLY A 806 -4.53 4.59 -6.60
C GLY A 806 -5.90 4.30 -7.19
N GLY A 807 -6.43 5.22 -8.01
CA GLY A 807 -7.67 4.98 -8.74
C GLY A 807 -7.52 3.84 -9.75
N PHE A 808 -8.61 3.13 -10.03
CA PHE A 808 -8.56 1.96 -10.90
C PHE A 808 -8.42 2.35 -12.38
N TRP A 809 -9.15 3.38 -12.83
CA TRP A 809 -9.20 3.80 -14.24
C TRP A 809 -8.76 5.24 -14.49
N ASP A 810 -8.76 6.08 -13.45
CA ASP A 810 -8.58 7.53 -13.58
C ASP A 810 -7.12 7.98 -13.37
N THR A 811 -6.20 7.04 -13.10
CA THR A 811 -4.76 7.28 -12.84
C THR A 811 -4.46 8.20 -11.66
N THR A 812 -5.47 8.56 -10.86
CA THR A 812 -5.30 9.49 -9.74
C THR A 812 -4.70 8.77 -8.53
N VAL A 813 -4.02 9.55 -7.70
CA VAL A 813 -3.52 9.12 -6.39
C VAL A 813 -4.25 9.94 -5.36
N ARG A 814 -4.95 9.28 -4.44
CA ARG A 814 -5.82 9.92 -3.44
C ARG A 814 -5.38 9.56 -2.04
N ARG A 815 -5.58 10.49 -1.13
CA ARG A 815 -5.39 10.28 0.30
C ARG A 815 -6.74 9.91 0.92
N LEU A 816 -6.87 8.68 1.43
CA LEU A 816 -8.14 8.19 1.97
C LEU A 816 -8.27 8.39 3.48
N PHE A 817 -7.23 8.03 4.24
CA PHE A 817 -7.22 8.16 5.69
C PHE A 817 -5.96 8.91 6.11
N SER A 818 -6.16 10.05 6.75
CA SER A 818 -5.09 10.94 7.19
C SER A 818 -5.58 11.79 8.35
N HIS A 819 -4.81 11.75 9.43
CA HIS A 819 -5.02 12.44 10.70
C HIS A 819 -5.71 13.81 10.59
N GLY A 820 -7.05 13.81 10.75
CA GLY A 820 -7.85 15.03 10.85
C GLY A 820 -8.22 15.76 9.56
N ILE A 821 -8.02 15.16 8.37
CA ILE A 821 -8.52 15.77 7.13
C ILE A 821 -10.02 15.52 6.96
N PRO A 822 -10.83 16.59 6.80
CA PRO A 822 -12.30 16.49 6.84
C PRO A 822 -12.94 16.12 5.50
N ASP A 823 -12.16 16.02 4.43
CA ASP A 823 -12.66 15.92 3.05
C ASP A 823 -11.84 14.95 2.18
N TRP A 824 -12.41 14.56 1.04
CA TRP A 824 -11.68 13.95 -0.06
C TRP A 824 -11.40 15.01 -1.11
N ASP A 825 -10.15 15.49 -1.15
CA ASP A 825 -9.69 16.50 -2.11
C ASP A 825 -10.56 17.78 -2.10
N GLY A 826 -10.98 18.22 -0.91
CA GLY A 826 -11.84 19.40 -0.72
C GLY A 826 -13.35 19.15 -0.87
N VAL A 827 -13.78 17.92 -1.21
CA VAL A 827 -15.19 17.53 -1.26
C VAL A 827 -15.60 16.90 0.10
N PRO A 828 -16.61 17.44 0.79
CA PRO A 828 -17.14 16.82 2.00
C PRO A 828 -17.54 15.36 1.76
N ILE A 829 -17.13 14.47 2.67
CA ILE A 829 -17.43 13.05 2.58
C ILE A 829 -18.89 12.85 3.01
N ASP A 830 -19.70 12.29 2.11
CA ASP A 830 -21.03 11.81 2.47
C ASP A 830 -20.89 10.51 3.26
N TRP A 831 -21.58 10.44 4.40
CA TRP A 831 -21.52 9.30 5.30
C TRP A 831 -22.92 8.85 5.68
N PHE A 832 -23.00 7.58 6.08
CA PHE A 832 -24.22 6.92 6.50
C PHE A 832 -23.90 5.93 7.62
N MET A 833 -24.79 5.82 8.61
CA MET A 833 -24.77 4.77 9.63
C MET A 833 -26.19 4.25 9.87
N ARG A 834 -26.33 2.93 9.99
CA ARG A 834 -27.58 2.28 10.43
C ARG A 834 -27.48 1.98 11.92
N THR A 835 -28.47 2.39 12.70
CA THR A 835 -28.51 2.05 14.13
C THR A 835 -28.86 0.58 14.33
N THR A 836 -28.56 0.04 15.50
CA THR A 836 -29.14 -1.25 15.91
C THR A 836 -30.67 -1.16 15.91
N GLU A 837 -31.30 -2.28 15.59
CA GLU A 837 -32.74 -2.42 15.69
C GLU A 837 -33.18 -2.36 17.15
N VAL A 838 -34.14 -1.50 17.43
CA VAL A 838 -34.82 -1.39 18.71
C VAL A 838 -36.12 -2.16 18.60
N TYR A 839 -36.37 -3.09 19.51
CA TYR A 839 -37.59 -3.90 19.60
C TYR A 839 -37.84 -4.31 21.06
N ASP A 840 -39.07 -4.74 21.38
CA ASP A 840 -39.41 -5.26 22.71
C ASP A 840 -39.20 -6.78 22.77
N GLN A 841 -38.91 -7.34 23.93
CA GLN A 841 -38.66 -8.78 24.10
C GLN A 841 -39.89 -9.64 23.79
N GLY A 842 -41.09 -9.05 23.77
CA GLY A 842 -42.29 -9.69 23.24
C GLY A 842 -42.46 -9.36 21.76
N GLY A 843 -42.18 -10.33 20.87
CA GLY A 843 -42.15 -10.13 19.42
C GLY A 843 -43.43 -9.59 18.75
N ASP A 844 -44.54 -9.46 19.47
CA ASP A 844 -45.80 -8.86 18.99
C ASP A 844 -46.11 -7.50 19.62
N VAL A 845 -45.31 -7.03 20.58
CA VAL A 845 -45.58 -5.77 21.29
C VAL A 845 -45.09 -4.61 20.43
N ARG A 846 -46.03 -3.76 20.01
CA ARG A 846 -45.69 -2.52 19.32
C ARG A 846 -45.08 -1.52 20.30
N ILE A 847 -43.98 -0.89 19.89
CA ILE A 847 -43.35 0.21 20.58
C ILE A 847 -43.76 1.51 19.90
N HIS A 848 -44.08 2.53 20.69
CA HIS A 848 -44.22 3.88 20.17
C HIS A 848 -42.87 4.58 20.17
N TYR A 849 -42.32 4.80 18.98
CA TYR A 849 -41.07 5.52 18.75
C TYR A 849 -41.38 7.01 18.68
N ARG A 850 -41.10 7.75 19.77
CA ARG A 850 -41.43 9.18 19.85
C ARG A 850 -40.41 10.05 19.12
N ARG A 851 -39.12 9.85 19.41
CA ARG A 851 -38.03 10.63 18.80
C ARG A 851 -36.70 9.88 18.82
N LEU A 852 -35.82 10.21 17.89
CA LEU A 852 -34.41 9.86 17.89
C LEU A 852 -33.58 11.08 18.30
N ARG A 853 -32.63 10.92 19.21
CA ARG A 853 -31.68 11.96 19.59
C ARG A 853 -30.27 11.54 19.23
N ILE A 854 -29.57 12.38 18.48
CA ILE A 854 -28.20 12.20 18.05
C ILE A 854 -27.36 13.28 18.73
N ARG A 855 -26.26 12.91 19.38
CA ARG A 855 -25.29 13.88 19.92
C ARG A 855 -23.94 13.67 19.26
N GLY A 856 -23.20 14.75 19.08
CA GLY A 856 -21.92 14.69 18.42
C GLY A 856 -21.19 16.02 18.39
N SER A 857 -20.11 16.05 17.62
CA SER A 857 -19.42 17.27 17.25
C SER A 857 -19.21 17.40 15.73
N GLY A 858 -19.13 18.63 15.22
CA GLY A 858 -19.05 18.93 13.79
C GLY A 858 -20.13 19.93 13.33
N LEU A 859 -20.06 20.32 12.05
CA LEU A 859 -20.93 21.33 11.43
C LEU A 859 -21.80 20.78 10.29
N GLY A 860 -21.75 19.47 10.03
CA GLY A 860 -22.51 18.84 8.94
C GLY A 860 -24.00 18.65 9.27
N PRO A 861 -24.91 18.84 8.30
CA PRO A 861 -26.32 18.46 8.47
C PRO A 861 -26.45 16.93 8.60
N VAL A 862 -27.48 16.49 9.33
CA VAL A 862 -27.79 15.09 9.63
C VAL A 862 -29.24 14.85 9.22
N ILE A 863 -29.44 13.82 8.42
CA ILE A 863 -30.73 13.34 7.93
C ILE A 863 -30.99 11.99 8.59
N VAL A 864 -32.23 11.76 9.02
CA VAL A 864 -32.64 10.50 9.64
C VAL A 864 -33.73 9.86 8.81
N LEU A 865 -33.48 8.67 8.28
CA LEU A 865 -34.46 7.82 7.61
C LEU A 865 -34.82 6.66 8.55
N PRO A 866 -35.95 6.72 9.27
CA PRO A 866 -36.35 5.60 10.10
C PRO A 866 -36.91 4.46 9.24
N ASN A 867 -36.61 3.21 9.59
CA ASN A 867 -37.24 2.03 9.04
C ASN A 867 -38.11 1.38 10.13
N TYR A 868 -39.36 1.09 9.79
CA TYR A 868 -40.36 0.53 10.71
C TYR A 868 -40.87 -0.79 10.13
N ASP A 869 -40.77 -1.89 10.89
CA ASP A 869 -41.27 -3.20 10.44
C ASP A 869 -40.71 -3.65 9.06
N GLY A 870 -39.47 -3.25 8.75
CA GLY A 870 -38.80 -3.54 7.49
C GLY A 870 -39.12 -2.57 6.35
N PHE A 871 -39.94 -1.54 6.59
CA PHE A 871 -40.31 -0.53 5.58
C PHE A 871 -39.66 0.82 5.87
N ASP A 872 -39.02 1.40 4.86
CA ASP A 872 -38.45 2.74 4.96
C ASP A 872 -39.55 3.79 5.17
N GLY A 873 -39.36 4.63 6.18
CA GLY A 873 -40.20 5.78 6.46
C GLY A 873 -39.88 6.97 5.55
N VAL A 874 -40.40 8.14 5.91
CA VAL A 874 -40.05 9.39 5.23
C VAL A 874 -38.73 9.92 5.81
N PRO A 875 -37.76 10.37 4.99
CA PRO A 875 -36.58 11.06 5.48
C PRO A 875 -36.96 12.29 6.33
N LEU A 876 -36.47 12.33 7.57
CA LEU A 876 -36.74 13.38 8.54
C LEU A 876 -35.49 14.25 8.71
N PRO A 877 -35.57 15.56 8.47
CA PRO A 877 -34.48 16.47 8.85
C PRO A 877 -34.39 16.52 10.38
N ALA A 878 -33.18 16.34 10.93
CA ALA A 878 -33.00 16.47 12.37
C ALA A 878 -32.99 17.95 12.78
N LEU A 879 -33.71 18.29 13.85
CA LEU A 879 -33.66 19.63 14.45
C LEU A 879 -32.33 19.77 15.20
N PHE A 880 -31.43 20.61 14.68
CA PHE A 880 -30.13 20.89 15.27
C PHE A 880 -30.22 21.89 16.43
N ARG A 881 -29.56 21.54 17.53
CA ARG A 881 -29.32 22.41 18.68
C ARG A 881 -27.84 22.39 19.02
N ALA A 882 -27.17 23.54 18.96
CA ALA A 882 -25.80 23.67 19.43
C ALA A 882 -25.75 23.47 20.96
N LEU A 883 -24.85 22.61 21.44
CA LEU A 883 -24.62 22.36 22.87
C LEU A 883 -23.33 23.02 23.40
N GLY A 884 -22.46 23.49 22.50
CA GLY A 884 -21.17 24.10 22.83
C GLY A 884 -20.37 24.43 21.57
N SER A 885 -19.10 24.80 21.72
CA SER A 885 -18.20 25.01 20.56
C SER A 885 -18.05 23.69 19.80
N ASN A 886 -18.56 23.65 18.57
CA ASN A 886 -18.60 22.48 17.69
C ASN A 886 -19.38 21.26 18.20
N GLN A 887 -20.17 21.35 19.28
CA GLN A 887 -21.02 20.24 19.74
C GLN A 887 -22.47 20.45 19.34
N PHE A 888 -23.14 19.39 18.92
CA PHE A 888 -24.54 19.42 18.50
C PHE A 888 -25.38 18.32 19.16
N GLN A 889 -26.67 18.60 19.25
CA GLN A 889 -27.73 17.63 19.44
C GLN A 889 -28.73 17.77 18.31
N ALA A 890 -28.94 16.69 17.57
CA ALA A 890 -29.93 16.57 16.51
C ALA A 890 -31.12 15.75 17.02
N GLU A 891 -32.35 16.23 16.88
CA GLU A 891 -33.57 15.48 17.24
C GLU A 891 -34.45 15.25 16.00
N ALA A 892 -34.83 13.99 15.73
CA ALA A 892 -35.79 13.62 14.70
C ALA A 892 -37.08 13.08 15.34
N GLY A 893 -38.23 13.66 15.01
CA GLY A 893 -39.54 13.24 15.53
C GLY A 893 -40.07 12.03 14.76
N LEU A 894 -39.93 10.84 15.34
CA LEU A 894 -40.32 9.57 14.70
C LEU A 894 -41.85 9.38 14.68
N MET A 895 -42.50 9.64 15.82
CA MET A 895 -43.95 9.63 16.04
C MET A 895 -44.71 8.44 15.44
N SER A 896 -44.10 7.25 15.39
CA SER A 896 -44.69 6.04 14.78
C SER A 896 -44.84 4.90 15.81
N GLN A 897 -45.67 3.91 15.49
CA GLN A 897 -45.78 2.66 16.25
C GLN A 897 -45.35 1.50 15.35
N ALA A 898 -44.37 0.72 15.80
CA ALA A 898 -43.84 -0.43 15.07
C ALA A 898 -43.39 -1.51 16.05
N VAL A 899 -43.27 -2.76 15.60
CA VAL A 899 -42.72 -3.87 16.40
C VAL A 899 -41.21 -3.63 16.58
N ASN A 900 -40.54 -3.26 15.51
CA ASN A 900 -39.12 -2.97 15.46
C ASN A 900 -38.87 -1.67 14.69
N CYS A 901 -37.78 -0.98 15.06
CA CYS A 901 -37.33 0.21 14.35
C CYS A 901 -35.81 0.31 14.37
N HIS A 902 -35.22 0.62 13.24
CA HIS A 902 -33.87 1.17 13.17
C HIS A 902 -33.90 2.52 12.44
N ALA A 903 -32.81 3.26 12.53
CA ALA A 903 -32.67 4.53 11.84
C ALA A 903 -31.40 4.54 11.00
N ASP A 904 -31.57 4.95 9.76
CA ASP A 904 -30.53 5.22 8.80
C ASP A 904 -30.18 6.71 8.91
N ILE A 905 -29.02 7.00 9.49
CA ILE A 905 -28.55 8.36 9.75
C ILE A 905 -27.49 8.69 8.70
N SER A 906 -27.69 9.76 7.94
CA SER A 906 -26.73 10.22 6.95
C SER A 906 -26.38 11.69 7.13
N GLY A 907 -25.25 12.10 6.58
CA GLY A 907 -24.82 13.49 6.55
C GLY A 907 -23.64 13.69 5.62
N SER A 908 -23.12 14.91 5.62
CA SER A 908 -21.99 15.28 4.76
C SER A 908 -20.95 16.09 5.55
N GLY A 909 -19.67 15.80 5.30
CA GLY A 909 -18.54 16.46 5.95
C GLY A 909 -18.18 15.89 7.32
N PRO A 910 -17.24 16.54 8.04
CA PRO A 910 -16.69 16.02 9.27
C PRO A 910 -17.74 16.07 10.39
N VAL A 911 -18.12 14.88 10.86
CA VAL A 911 -18.95 14.70 12.05
C VAL A 911 -18.31 13.65 12.94
N LEU A 912 -18.43 13.82 14.25
CA LEU A 912 -18.24 12.79 15.25
C LEU A 912 -19.59 12.53 15.90
N ILE A 913 -20.10 11.30 15.82
CA ILE A 913 -21.34 10.90 16.51
C ILE A 913 -20.96 10.26 17.86
N ASP A 914 -21.31 10.94 18.95
CA ASP A 914 -21.02 10.48 20.31
C ASP A 914 -22.08 9.50 20.83
N SER A 915 -23.35 9.71 20.49
CA SER A 915 -24.46 8.88 20.97
C SER A 915 -25.70 8.95 20.08
N VAL A 916 -26.43 7.83 19.97
CA VAL A 916 -27.75 7.75 19.35
C VAL A 916 -28.75 7.15 20.34
N ASP A 917 -29.71 7.95 20.80
CA ASP A 917 -30.70 7.57 21.81
C ASP A 917 -32.11 7.51 21.20
N PHE A 918 -32.71 6.33 21.19
CA PHE A 918 -34.13 6.16 20.87
C PHE A 918 -35.00 6.48 22.09
N HIS A 919 -35.96 7.38 21.93
CA HIS A 919 -37.03 7.59 22.91
C HIS A 919 -38.24 6.73 22.51
N ALA A 920 -38.14 5.45 22.85
CA ALA A 920 -39.15 4.42 22.64
C ALA A 920 -39.96 4.23 23.94
N VAL A 921 -41.30 4.11 23.81
CA VAL A 921 -42.20 3.80 24.92
C VAL A 921 -43.03 2.57 24.55
N PRO A 922 -43.03 1.48 25.34
CA PRO A 922 -43.90 0.34 25.10
C PRO A 922 -45.36 0.80 25.06
N THR A 923 -46.12 0.36 24.05
CA THR A 923 -47.56 0.63 24.05
C THR A 923 -48.27 -0.34 24.99
N ALA A 924 -49.17 0.17 25.83
CA ALA A 924 -49.97 -0.68 26.70
C ALA A 924 -50.84 -1.61 25.83
N ILE A 925 -50.90 -2.89 26.20
CA ILE A 925 -51.75 -3.88 25.54
C ILE A 925 -53.20 -3.36 25.56
N GLY A 926 -53.76 -3.08 24.37
CA GLY A 926 -55.11 -2.54 24.21
C GLY A 926 -55.22 -1.02 24.01
N ALA A 927 -54.11 -0.27 24.04
CA ALA A 927 -54.12 1.12 23.60
C ALA A 927 -54.33 1.18 22.08
N GLY A 928 -55.46 1.76 21.64
CA GLY A 928 -55.74 1.94 20.22
C GLY A 928 -54.64 2.75 19.53
N ALA A 929 -54.38 2.46 18.25
CA ALA A 929 -53.44 3.23 17.44
C ALA A 929 -53.82 4.72 17.50
N VAL A 930 -52.96 5.54 18.08
CA VAL A 930 -53.16 6.99 18.09
C VAL A 930 -52.81 7.48 16.69
N ILE A 931 -53.82 7.67 15.86
CA ILE A 931 -53.67 8.33 14.55
C ILE A 931 -53.45 9.82 14.86
N SER A 932 -52.20 10.29 14.78
CA SER A 932 -51.83 11.69 14.93
C SER A 932 -51.56 12.35 13.58
#